data_AF-A0A4Y7QL35-F1
#
_entry.id   AF-A0A4Y7QL35-F1
#
_cell.length_a   1.000
_cell.length_b   1.000
_cell.length_c   1.000
_cell.angle_alpha   90.00
_cell.angle_beta   90.00
_cell.angle_gamma   90.00
#
_symmetry.space_group_name_H-M   'P 1'
#
loop_
_entity.id
_entity.type
_entity.pdbx_description
1 polymer ?
#
loop_
_entity_poly.entity_id
_entity_poly.type
_entity_poly.pdbx_seq_one_letter_code
_entity_poly.pdbx_strand_id
1 'polypeptide(L)'
;MNFPWLPQEIYVHIISVLPVSDDGITALARCLASTKALQRAASTTSLWEPHFHYRYPHDNISKDGVHLVRASEDWPSLYAARRRLDRVALKHLDAVIRSRTKRERCEHAHLLIVELGYIAWDVLDIEANRPLPKLRQRMQDGLDCEKIRTEYPLTDLTRRFWARELLGLISRYYAVERWGLTVHRQSEEEPLSFEESLVGFSAFCGVPSVEILDKFDALAKQCAVYLQQRNIATEVGDESELNIPDICTHICTFMRSVGFGAVDGSKFHELQNHFPHTFLTTNKMTLPMSLVCVFVAIARRLGLEASPVGIPYRVIAHVSSRNPNIPDTYVDVFGSETHAILSATEDIPTLLMNVGITQANMHRWITPSSSALMLFRTARNIFVSFGAGSESDERRYCADNKKDSYYAATCAAVLVSNDVRVSAGICDSIRDIHPLDSEVILRTNLAPLLDISAREVLIQACNRIEASYFENSPPARRNKPDRVSFHVGQLVRHDIESWKGCVVGWTPTAMPSGRLSSMSTGNLDDHLDQPFYLVLDMNGIHRVVPQTRISALYPVRYMDFVCFLSSFPVIGRYFSGVEFCGSTDESSRHSECDRVVALSPEDNNTYGGRSARDRDTDNGWPGRFLFSDEMVALYPDDAAYGAQGLPEIQNRDGNQRD
;
A
#
# COMPACT_ATOMS: atom_id res chain seq x y z
N MET A 1 42.19 41.17 -11.62
CA MET A 1 42.09 40.39 -10.38
C MET A 1 40.87 39.50 -10.52
N ASN A 2 41.03 38.18 -10.65
CA ASN A 2 39.90 37.26 -10.86
C ASN A 2 39.54 36.56 -9.54
N PHE A 3 38.27 36.69 -9.15
CA PHE A 3 37.56 35.85 -8.17
C PHE A 3 37.84 34.36 -8.40
N PRO A 4 37.93 33.51 -7.34
CA PRO A 4 37.20 33.59 -6.06
C PRO A 4 38.09 33.88 -4.83
N TRP A 5 37.50 34.54 -3.81
CA TRP A 5 38.17 35.06 -2.60
C TRP A 5 38.10 34.14 -1.37
N LEU A 6 37.38 33.02 -1.43
CA LEU A 6 37.22 32.12 -0.29
C LEU A 6 37.94 30.80 -0.52
N PRO A 7 38.60 30.23 0.52
CA PRO A 7 39.08 28.86 0.50
C PRO A 7 37.94 27.86 0.20
N GLN A 8 38.27 26.71 -0.38
CA GLN A 8 37.28 25.71 -0.77
C GLN A 8 36.47 25.19 0.42
N GLU A 9 37.10 25.10 1.59
CA GLU A 9 36.51 24.69 2.86
C GLU A 9 35.38 25.64 3.28
N ILE A 10 35.52 26.93 3.00
CA ILE A 10 34.49 27.93 3.31
C ILE A 10 33.30 27.78 2.36
N TYR A 11 33.52 27.49 1.08
CA TYR A 11 32.43 27.17 0.16
C TYR A 11 31.69 25.90 0.60
N VAL A 12 32.41 24.84 0.97
CA VAL A 12 31.82 23.61 1.49
C VAL A 12 31.01 23.90 2.76
N HIS A 13 31.53 24.71 3.68
CA HIS A 13 30.80 25.09 4.89
C HIS A 13 29.53 25.90 4.60
N ILE A 14 29.58 26.87 3.67
CA ILE A 14 28.41 27.64 3.25
C ILE A 14 27.35 26.75 2.60
N ILE A 15 27.76 25.74 1.83
CA ILE A 15 26.82 24.80 1.20
C ILE A 15 26.27 23.82 2.25
N SER A 16 27.07 23.44 3.26
CA SER A 16 26.65 22.51 4.32
C SER A 16 25.52 23.04 5.21
N VAL A 17 25.30 24.36 5.23
CA VAL A 17 24.19 24.97 5.98
C VAL A 17 22.88 25.03 5.17
N LEU A 18 22.86 24.54 3.92
CA LEU A 18 21.63 24.42 3.16
C LEU A 18 20.65 23.48 3.89
N PRO A 19 19.34 23.78 3.88
CA PRO A 19 18.35 22.92 4.52
C PRO A 19 18.32 21.56 3.84
N VAL A 20 18.24 20.49 4.63
CA VAL A 20 18.04 19.13 4.11
C VAL A 20 16.62 19.01 3.58
N SER A 21 16.44 19.37 2.31
CA SER A 21 15.17 19.40 1.59
C SER A 21 15.37 19.36 0.08
N ASP A 22 14.27 19.26 -0.68
CA ASP A 22 14.28 19.37 -2.14
C ASP A 22 14.77 20.74 -2.64
N ASP A 23 14.50 21.81 -1.88
CA ASP A 23 15.02 23.16 -2.17
C ASP A 23 16.53 23.22 -1.96
N GLY A 24 17.04 22.58 -0.90
CA GLY A 24 18.47 22.45 -0.63
C GLY A 24 19.20 21.70 -1.73
N ILE A 25 18.64 20.58 -2.21
CA ILE A 25 19.18 19.85 -3.38
C ILE A 25 19.14 20.71 -4.64
N THR A 26 18.09 21.48 -4.85
CA THR A 26 17.99 22.38 -6.00
C THR A 26 19.09 23.44 -5.96
N ALA A 27 19.38 23.99 -4.78
CA ALA A 27 20.49 24.90 -4.58
C ALA A 27 21.85 24.22 -4.82
N LEU A 28 22.05 23.01 -4.32
CA LEU A 28 23.27 22.21 -4.52
C LEU A 28 23.53 21.90 -6.01
N ALA A 29 22.49 21.51 -6.75
CA ALA A 29 22.56 21.29 -8.19
C ALA A 29 22.85 22.59 -8.96
N ARG A 30 22.30 23.72 -8.54
CA ARG A 30 22.64 25.04 -9.11
C ARG A 30 24.10 25.43 -8.83
N CYS A 31 24.63 25.09 -7.66
CA CYS A 31 26.05 25.28 -7.34
C CYS A 31 26.95 24.46 -8.28
N LEU A 32 26.60 23.19 -8.56
CA LEU A 32 27.31 22.35 -9.53
C LEU A 32 27.33 22.97 -10.94
N ALA A 33 26.23 23.59 -11.37
CA ALA A 33 26.08 24.19 -12.70
C ALA A 33 26.62 25.63 -12.82
N SER A 34 27.30 26.16 -11.80
CA SER A 34 27.67 27.58 -11.73
C SER A 34 29.14 27.85 -12.10
N THR A 35 29.99 28.15 -11.11
CA THR A 35 31.42 28.43 -11.27
C THR A 35 32.26 27.23 -10.90
N LYS A 36 33.49 27.12 -11.40
CA LYS A 36 34.42 26.02 -11.04
C LYS A 36 34.66 25.89 -9.53
N ALA A 37 34.65 27.00 -8.78
CA ALA A 37 34.83 26.97 -7.33
C ALA A 37 33.63 26.37 -6.61
N LEU A 38 32.41 26.79 -6.99
CA LEU A 38 31.18 26.23 -6.44
C LEU A 38 30.93 24.80 -6.91
N GLN A 39 31.31 24.46 -8.14
CA GLN A 39 31.27 23.10 -8.65
C GLN A 39 32.14 22.17 -7.80
N ARG A 40 33.42 22.53 -7.59
CA ARG A 40 34.33 21.74 -6.75
C ARG A 40 33.83 21.58 -5.31
N ALA A 41 33.24 22.62 -4.74
CA ALA A 41 32.68 22.55 -3.39
C ALA A 41 31.39 21.71 -3.34
N ALA A 42 30.49 21.87 -4.30
CA ALA A 42 29.24 21.11 -4.37
C ALA A 42 29.45 19.64 -4.76
N SER A 43 30.59 19.28 -5.37
CA SER A 43 30.98 17.88 -5.63
C SER A 43 31.44 17.13 -4.37
N THR A 44 31.55 17.79 -3.21
CA THR A 44 31.93 17.11 -1.95
C THR A 44 30.84 16.12 -1.53
N THR A 45 31.21 14.83 -1.43
CA THR A 45 30.25 13.73 -1.23
C THR A 45 29.43 13.85 0.06
N SER A 46 30.05 14.27 1.17
CA SER A 46 29.38 14.40 2.48
C SER A 46 28.28 15.45 2.51
N LEU A 47 28.21 16.34 1.51
CA LEU A 47 27.11 17.29 1.36
C LEU A 47 25.84 16.64 0.81
N TRP A 48 25.93 15.47 0.16
CA TRP A 48 24.79 14.81 -0.49
C TRP A 48 24.14 13.75 0.39
N GLU A 49 24.91 13.10 1.27
CA GLU A 49 24.42 12.03 2.16
C GLU A 49 23.17 12.42 2.96
N PRO A 50 23.10 13.58 3.65
CA PRO A 50 21.91 13.93 4.43
C PRO A 50 20.68 14.10 3.54
N HIS A 51 20.84 14.66 2.34
CA HIS A 51 19.75 14.84 1.41
C HIS A 51 19.30 13.53 0.76
N PHE A 52 20.22 12.60 0.51
CA PHE A 52 19.89 11.26 0.04
C PHE A 52 19.01 10.54 1.05
N HIS A 53 19.42 10.47 2.32
CA HIS A 53 18.65 9.82 3.37
C HIS A 53 17.32 10.51 3.67
N TYR A 54 17.26 11.83 3.54
CA TYR A 54 16.01 12.57 3.67
C TYR A 54 15.01 12.23 2.57
N ARG A 55 15.46 12.13 1.31
CA ARG A 55 14.57 11.84 0.17
C ARG A 55 14.24 10.36 0.02
N TYR A 56 15.15 9.48 0.39
CA TYR A 56 15.03 8.03 0.18
C TYR A 56 15.10 7.23 1.49
N PRO A 57 14.18 7.45 2.44
CA PRO A 57 14.14 6.68 3.68
C PRO A 57 13.91 5.18 3.46
N HIS A 58 13.26 4.80 2.35
CA HIS A 58 12.92 3.41 2.02
C HIS A 58 13.97 2.71 1.15
N ASP A 59 15.16 3.29 0.91
CA ASP A 59 16.21 2.64 0.11
C ASP A 59 16.74 1.34 0.75
N ASN A 60 16.62 1.21 2.08
CA ASN A 60 16.95 -0.02 2.81
C ASN A 60 15.99 -1.19 2.54
N ILE A 61 14.86 -0.95 1.85
CA ILE A 61 13.85 -1.98 1.54
C ILE A 61 14.25 -2.81 0.32
N SER A 62 15.02 -2.23 -0.62
CA SER A 62 15.48 -2.96 -1.82
C SER A 62 16.67 -3.88 -1.54
N LYS A 63 16.74 -4.49 -0.34
CA LYS A 63 17.79 -5.42 0.06
C LYS A 63 17.94 -6.60 -0.90
N ASP A 64 16.90 -6.91 -1.68
CA ASP A 64 16.92 -7.97 -2.69
C ASP A 64 17.32 -7.48 -4.10
N GLY A 65 17.54 -6.18 -4.33
CA GLY A 65 17.74 -5.62 -5.68
C GLY A 65 18.90 -4.64 -5.88
N VAL A 66 19.50 -4.09 -4.82
CA VAL A 66 20.57 -3.08 -4.97
C VAL A 66 21.78 -3.39 -4.08
N HIS A 67 22.46 -4.51 -4.38
CA HIS A 67 23.85 -4.71 -3.96
C HIS A 67 24.83 -3.72 -4.62
N LEU A 68 24.40 -2.98 -5.66
CA LEU A 68 25.25 -2.15 -6.50
C LEU A 68 25.63 -0.77 -5.91
N VAL A 69 24.98 -0.31 -4.83
CA VAL A 69 25.07 1.12 -4.42
C VAL A 69 25.86 1.34 -3.12
N ARG A 70 25.96 0.36 -2.22
CA ARG A 70 26.63 0.55 -0.92
C ARG A 70 28.16 0.48 -0.97
N ALA A 71 28.75 0.15 -2.12
CA ALA A 71 30.19 0.07 -2.29
C ALA A 71 30.84 1.40 -2.68
N SER A 72 30.07 2.44 -3.05
CA SER A 72 30.62 3.77 -3.33
C SER A 72 30.25 4.76 -2.24
N GLU A 73 31.26 5.43 -1.67
CA GLU A 73 31.10 6.63 -0.85
C GLU A 73 30.76 7.86 -1.72
N ASP A 74 30.25 7.67 -2.94
CA ASP A 74 29.94 8.73 -3.92
C ASP A 74 28.44 9.05 -3.96
N TRP A 75 27.97 9.66 -2.88
CA TRP A 75 26.59 10.10 -2.69
C TRP A 75 26.01 10.96 -3.84
N PRO A 76 26.74 11.90 -4.47
CA PRO A 76 26.22 12.64 -5.63
C PRO A 76 25.80 11.71 -6.78
N SER A 77 26.63 10.73 -7.13
CA SER A 77 26.34 9.78 -8.21
C SER A 77 25.17 8.87 -7.85
N LEU A 78 25.10 8.41 -6.60
CA LEU A 78 23.98 7.62 -6.09
C LEU A 78 22.67 8.40 -6.14
N TYR A 79 22.67 9.66 -5.70
CA TYR A 79 21.51 10.54 -5.77
C TYR A 79 21.07 10.74 -7.23
N ALA A 80 22.00 11.01 -8.15
CA ALA A 80 21.70 11.16 -9.57
C ALA A 80 21.13 9.87 -10.21
N ALA A 81 21.68 8.71 -9.87
CA ALA A 81 21.16 7.42 -10.30
C ALA A 81 19.73 7.20 -9.77
N ARG A 82 19.49 7.46 -8.49
CA ARG A 82 18.16 7.31 -7.89
C ARG A 82 17.13 8.28 -8.49
N ARG A 83 17.52 9.52 -8.79
CA ARG A 83 16.66 10.48 -9.51
C ARG A 83 16.31 10.03 -10.93
N ARG A 84 17.16 9.22 -11.58
CA ARG A 84 16.81 8.62 -12.89
C ARG A 84 15.72 7.56 -12.73
N LEU A 85 15.81 6.72 -11.69
CA LEU A 85 14.78 5.73 -11.36
C LEU A 85 13.45 6.39 -10.97
N ASP A 86 13.49 7.50 -10.21
CA ASP A 86 12.30 8.31 -9.92
C ASP A 86 11.58 8.72 -11.22
N ARG A 87 12.31 9.16 -12.24
CA ARG A 87 11.71 9.55 -13.53
C ARG A 87 11.08 8.36 -14.25
N VAL A 88 11.65 7.18 -14.15
CA VAL A 88 11.05 5.97 -14.73
C VAL A 88 9.74 5.66 -14.01
N ALA A 89 9.72 5.66 -12.68
CA ALA A 89 8.49 5.48 -11.90
C ALA A 89 7.41 6.50 -12.28
N LEU A 90 7.77 7.78 -12.39
CA LEU A 90 6.83 8.84 -12.77
C LEU A 90 6.31 8.68 -14.21
N LYS A 91 7.11 8.16 -15.14
CA LYS A 91 6.64 7.84 -16.51
C LYS A 91 5.59 6.73 -16.49
N HIS A 92 5.78 5.69 -15.68
CA HIS A 92 4.77 4.64 -15.52
C HIS A 92 3.50 5.17 -14.84
N LEU A 93 3.62 6.01 -13.81
CA LEU A 93 2.46 6.68 -13.19
C LEU A 93 1.71 7.54 -14.22
N ASP A 94 2.42 8.33 -15.02
CA ASP A 94 1.81 9.14 -16.08
C ASP A 94 1.11 8.26 -17.12
N ALA A 95 1.71 7.12 -17.47
CA ALA A 95 1.13 6.17 -18.40
C ALA A 95 -0.15 5.54 -17.83
N VAL A 96 -0.14 5.10 -16.56
CA VAL A 96 -1.31 4.59 -15.83
C VAL A 96 -2.47 5.57 -15.84
N ILE A 97 -2.18 6.86 -15.62
CA ILE A 97 -3.18 7.94 -15.62
C ILE A 97 -3.76 8.16 -17.03
N ARG A 98 -2.92 8.06 -18.07
CA ARG A 98 -3.31 8.31 -19.47
C ARG A 98 -3.90 7.09 -20.17
N SER A 99 -3.78 5.90 -19.59
CA SER A 99 -4.29 4.66 -20.17
C SER A 99 -5.80 4.74 -20.42
N ARG A 100 -6.20 4.40 -21.65
CA ARG A 100 -7.61 4.41 -22.07
C ARG A 100 -8.32 3.13 -21.71
N THR A 101 -7.57 2.04 -21.61
CA THR A 101 -8.11 0.72 -21.25
C THR A 101 -7.52 0.27 -19.92
N LYS A 102 -8.27 -0.56 -19.20
CA LYS A 102 -7.76 -1.22 -17.98
C LYS A 102 -6.52 -2.07 -18.28
N ARG A 103 -6.47 -2.73 -19.44
CA ARG A 103 -5.36 -3.60 -19.83
C ARG A 103 -4.04 -2.83 -19.94
N GLU A 104 -4.03 -1.73 -20.70
CA GLU A 104 -2.86 -0.83 -20.80
C GLU A 104 -2.43 -0.32 -19.43
N ARG A 105 -3.41 0.03 -18.58
CA ARG A 105 -3.14 0.52 -17.23
C ARG A 105 -2.43 -0.54 -16.37
N CYS A 106 -2.95 -1.76 -16.37
CA CYS A 106 -2.36 -2.87 -15.64
C CYS A 106 -0.96 -3.23 -16.16
N GLU A 107 -0.73 -3.14 -17.47
CA GLU A 107 0.59 -3.38 -18.07
C GLU A 107 1.65 -2.40 -17.53
N HIS A 108 1.35 -1.09 -17.54
CA HIS A 108 2.26 -0.09 -16.99
C HIS A 108 2.47 -0.23 -15.47
N ALA A 109 1.42 -0.60 -14.73
CA ALA A 109 1.52 -0.85 -13.30
C ALA A 109 2.39 -2.10 -13.00
N HIS A 110 2.23 -3.16 -13.79
CA HIS A 110 3.03 -4.38 -13.65
C HIS A 110 4.50 -4.13 -13.99
N LEU A 111 4.79 -3.41 -15.07
CA LEU A 111 6.16 -3.02 -15.43
C LEU A 111 6.83 -2.21 -14.32
N LEU A 112 6.13 -1.23 -13.73
CA LEU A 112 6.65 -0.46 -12.60
C LEU A 112 7.05 -1.38 -11.43
N ILE A 113 6.24 -2.39 -11.13
CA ILE A 113 6.50 -3.31 -10.02
C ILE A 113 7.69 -4.21 -10.31
N VAL A 114 7.76 -4.80 -11.50
CA VAL A 114 8.84 -5.73 -11.88
C VAL A 114 10.18 -5.00 -12.05
N GLU A 115 10.17 -3.79 -12.63
CA GLU A 115 11.40 -3.04 -12.90
C GLU A 115 11.91 -2.25 -11.69
N LEU A 116 11.01 -1.77 -10.83
CA LEU A 116 11.35 -0.86 -9.72
C LEU A 116 10.89 -1.39 -8.36
N GLY A 117 9.64 -1.83 -8.23
CA GLY A 117 9.09 -2.25 -6.94
C GLY A 117 9.24 -1.17 -5.86
N TYR A 118 9.83 -1.50 -4.71
CA TYR A 118 10.07 -0.55 -3.62
C TYR A 118 11.04 0.59 -3.97
N ILE A 119 11.81 0.49 -5.07
CA ILE A 119 12.62 1.62 -5.57
C ILE A 119 11.72 2.81 -5.93
N ALA A 120 10.50 2.56 -6.39
CA ALA A 120 9.55 3.61 -6.73
C ALA A 120 8.82 4.21 -5.51
N TRP A 121 9.01 3.66 -4.31
CA TRP A 121 8.18 3.99 -3.14
C TRP A 121 8.22 5.46 -2.77
N ASP A 122 9.41 6.01 -2.53
CA ASP A 122 9.57 7.39 -2.02
C ASP A 122 8.99 8.43 -3.00
N VAL A 123 9.23 8.24 -4.31
CA VAL A 123 8.70 9.17 -5.32
C VAL A 123 7.18 9.06 -5.44
N LEU A 124 6.62 7.85 -5.38
CA LEU A 124 5.17 7.67 -5.41
C LEU A 124 4.50 8.21 -4.14
N ASP A 125 5.13 8.09 -2.97
CA ASP A 125 4.63 8.65 -1.71
C ASP A 125 4.59 10.19 -1.75
N ILE A 126 5.61 10.82 -2.32
CA ILE A 126 5.60 12.27 -2.61
C ILE A 126 4.42 12.63 -3.51
N GLU A 127 4.16 11.86 -4.57
CA GLU A 127 3.05 12.09 -5.50
C GLU A 127 1.68 11.87 -4.85
N ALA A 128 1.53 10.84 -4.01
CA ALA A 128 0.33 10.54 -3.25
C ALA A 128 -0.01 11.64 -2.23
N ASN A 129 1.02 12.21 -1.62
CA ASN A 129 0.91 13.21 -0.55
C ASN A 129 1.07 14.65 -1.03
N ARG A 130 1.05 14.90 -2.35
CA ARG A 130 1.01 16.26 -2.88
C ARG A 130 -0.06 17.09 -2.17
N PRO A 131 0.28 18.32 -1.72
CA PRO A 131 -0.65 19.15 -1.02
C PRO A 131 -1.82 19.46 -1.94
N LEU A 132 -3.05 19.32 -1.42
CA LEU A 132 -4.17 20.03 -2.03
C LEU A 132 -3.81 21.54 -2.00
N PRO A 133 -4.12 22.31 -3.05
CA PRO A 133 -3.84 23.74 -3.10
C PRO A 133 -4.15 24.44 -1.76
N LYS A 134 -3.18 25.20 -1.23
CA LYS A 134 -3.23 25.77 0.13
C LYS A 134 -4.37 26.77 0.28
N LEU A 135 -5.46 26.37 0.94
CA LEU A 135 -6.57 27.29 1.27
C LEU A 135 -6.54 27.84 2.70
N ARG A 136 -5.79 27.20 3.60
CA ARG A 136 -5.97 27.39 5.05
C ARG A 136 -5.34 28.67 5.60
N GLN A 137 -4.46 29.33 4.86
CA GLN A 137 -3.60 30.40 5.40
C GLN A 137 -4.00 31.83 5.02
N ARG A 138 -5.03 32.04 4.18
CA ARG A 138 -5.39 33.39 3.69
C ARG A 138 -6.83 33.84 3.99
N MET A 139 -7.57 33.08 4.82
CA MET A 139 -8.88 33.54 5.33
C MET A 139 -8.77 34.60 6.43
N GLN A 140 -7.62 34.76 7.09
CA GLN A 140 -7.41 35.86 8.04
C GLN A 140 -7.39 37.23 7.35
N ASP A 141 -7.20 37.28 6.02
CA ASP A 141 -7.15 38.51 5.23
C ASP A 141 -8.48 38.81 4.51
N GLY A 142 -9.56 38.05 4.77
CA GLY A 142 -10.88 38.35 4.20
C GLY A 142 -10.95 38.26 2.67
N LEU A 143 -10.12 37.43 2.03
CA LEU A 143 -10.17 37.29 0.56
C LEU A 143 -11.45 36.59 0.08
N ASP A 144 -12.03 37.19 -0.95
CA ASP A 144 -13.23 36.80 -1.68
C ASP A 144 -13.11 35.40 -2.32
N CYS A 145 -14.18 34.60 -2.25
CA CYS A 145 -14.27 33.24 -2.80
C CYS A 145 -13.91 33.19 -4.31
N GLU A 146 -14.16 34.28 -5.04
CA GLU A 146 -13.82 34.41 -6.47
C GLU A 146 -12.30 34.49 -6.75
N LYS A 147 -11.49 35.02 -5.83
CA LYS A 147 -10.01 35.00 -5.98
C LYS A 147 -9.43 33.61 -5.74
N ILE A 148 -10.01 32.87 -4.79
CA ILE A 148 -9.64 31.46 -4.53
C ILE A 148 -9.94 30.59 -5.77
N ARG A 149 -11.06 30.85 -6.44
CA ARG A 149 -11.52 30.12 -7.63
C ARG A 149 -10.59 30.26 -8.83
N THR A 150 -9.94 31.41 -9.00
CA THR A 150 -9.12 31.74 -10.16
C THR A 150 -7.62 31.43 -9.96
N GLU A 151 -7.12 31.40 -8.73
CA GLU A 151 -5.69 31.17 -8.44
C GLU A 151 -5.32 29.71 -8.13
N TYR A 152 -6.26 28.84 -7.72
CA TYR A 152 -5.94 27.53 -7.13
C TYR A 152 -6.90 26.40 -7.56
N PRO A 153 -6.82 25.89 -8.80
CA PRO A 153 -7.61 24.72 -9.19
C PRO A 153 -7.17 23.51 -8.35
N LEU A 154 -8.12 22.70 -7.88
CA LEU A 154 -7.87 21.43 -7.15
C LEU A 154 -7.28 20.37 -8.10
N THR A 155 -6.18 20.67 -8.79
CA THR A 155 -5.49 19.75 -9.70
C THR A 155 -4.70 18.72 -8.91
N ASP A 156 -4.55 17.52 -9.47
CA ASP A 156 -3.80 16.36 -8.96
C ASP A 156 -4.60 15.30 -8.18
N LEU A 157 -5.93 15.34 -8.15
CA LEU A 157 -6.74 14.27 -7.50
C LEU A 157 -6.46 12.89 -8.12
N THR A 158 -6.46 12.80 -9.45
CA THR A 158 -6.13 11.57 -10.19
C THR A 158 -4.72 11.10 -9.96
N ARG A 159 -3.77 12.04 -9.94
CA ARG A 159 -2.37 11.69 -9.71
C ARG A 159 -2.16 11.10 -8.33
N ARG A 160 -2.74 11.73 -7.31
CA ARG A 160 -2.67 11.25 -5.92
C ARG A 160 -3.36 9.89 -5.76
N PHE A 161 -4.51 9.69 -6.38
CA PHE A 161 -5.22 8.42 -6.35
C PHE A 161 -4.34 7.29 -6.93
N TRP A 162 -3.89 7.42 -8.18
CA TRP A 162 -3.10 6.37 -8.82
C TRP A 162 -1.72 6.16 -8.18
N ALA A 163 -1.11 7.21 -7.62
CA ALA A 163 0.11 7.05 -6.84
C ALA A 163 -0.12 6.20 -5.58
N ARG A 164 -1.22 6.41 -4.85
CA ARG A 164 -1.61 5.56 -3.70
C ARG A 164 -1.93 4.13 -4.11
N GLU A 165 -2.66 3.96 -5.20
CA GLU A 165 -2.95 2.62 -5.74
C GLU A 165 -1.67 1.86 -6.06
N LEU A 166 -0.69 2.52 -6.70
CA LEU A 166 0.59 1.90 -7.02
C LEU A 166 1.43 1.59 -5.78
N LEU A 167 1.42 2.43 -4.74
CA LEU A 167 2.06 2.12 -3.44
C LEU A 167 1.45 0.86 -2.81
N GLY A 168 0.12 0.81 -2.74
CA GLY A 168 -0.59 -0.37 -2.23
C GLY A 168 -0.28 -1.61 -3.05
N LEU A 169 -0.19 -1.48 -4.38
CA LEU A 169 0.14 -2.56 -5.30
C LEU A 169 1.55 -3.09 -5.08
N ILE A 170 2.56 -2.22 -4.89
CA ILE A 170 3.94 -2.61 -4.54
C ILE A 170 3.95 -3.43 -3.24
N SER A 171 3.28 -2.93 -2.19
CA SER A 171 3.24 -3.62 -0.90
C SER A 171 2.58 -5.00 -1.00
N ARG A 172 1.40 -5.09 -1.64
CA ARG A 172 0.66 -6.35 -1.78
C ARG A 172 1.40 -7.35 -2.67
N TYR A 173 2.02 -6.88 -3.74
CA TYR A 173 2.81 -7.73 -4.63
C TYR A 173 3.97 -8.38 -3.85
N TYR A 174 4.73 -7.57 -3.12
CA TYR A 174 5.81 -8.07 -2.26
C TYR A 174 5.29 -9.05 -1.20
N ALA A 175 4.17 -8.75 -0.53
CA ALA A 175 3.62 -9.65 0.48
C ALA A 175 3.25 -11.04 -0.09
N VAL A 176 2.62 -11.10 -1.26
CA VAL A 176 2.25 -12.37 -1.92
C VAL A 176 3.50 -13.14 -2.37
N GLU A 177 4.49 -12.45 -2.94
CA GLU A 177 5.76 -13.07 -3.34
C GLU A 177 6.48 -13.68 -2.15
N ARG A 178 6.60 -12.93 -1.04
CA ARG A 178 7.16 -13.46 0.21
C ARG A 178 6.35 -14.67 0.68
N TRP A 179 5.02 -14.58 0.77
CA TRP A 179 4.23 -15.74 1.18
C TRP A 179 4.44 -16.98 0.29
N GLY A 180 4.70 -16.81 -1.01
CA GLY A 180 5.06 -17.91 -1.93
C GLY A 180 6.26 -18.73 -1.44
N LEU A 181 7.28 -18.09 -0.88
CA LEU A 181 8.46 -18.75 -0.30
C LEU A 181 8.11 -19.68 0.87
N THR A 182 7.02 -19.40 1.61
CA THR A 182 6.60 -20.28 2.73
C THR A 182 5.93 -21.57 2.27
N VAL A 183 5.31 -21.56 1.08
CA VAL A 183 4.50 -22.69 0.57
C VAL A 183 5.32 -23.54 -0.39
N HIS A 184 6.26 -22.95 -1.12
CA HIS A 184 7.08 -23.65 -2.12
C HIS A 184 8.49 -23.95 -1.58
N ARG A 185 8.63 -25.13 -0.95
CA ARG A 185 9.91 -25.66 -0.39
C ARG A 185 11.03 -25.95 -1.41
N GLN A 186 10.86 -25.56 -2.68
CA GLN A 186 11.88 -25.76 -3.72
C GLN A 186 12.86 -24.59 -3.84
N SER A 187 12.65 -23.49 -3.10
CA SER A 187 13.61 -22.40 -3.05
C SER A 187 14.83 -22.78 -2.22
N GLU A 188 16.03 -22.44 -2.70
CA GLU A 188 17.29 -22.52 -1.92
C GLU A 188 17.35 -21.47 -0.79
N GLU A 189 16.41 -20.53 -0.78
CA GLU A 189 16.32 -19.47 0.24
C GLU A 189 15.82 -19.98 1.60
N GLU A 190 16.29 -19.34 2.67
CA GLU A 190 15.83 -19.62 4.03
C GLU A 190 14.31 -19.37 4.14
N PRO A 191 13.54 -20.30 4.75
CA PRO A 191 12.11 -20.11 4.92
C PRO A 191 11.84 -18.85 5.73
N LEU A 192 10.86 -18.06 5.29
CA LEU A 192 10.43 -16.87 6.01
C LEU A 192 10.09 -17.19 7.47
N SER A 193 10.51 -16.29 8.35
CA SER A 193 10.16 -16.35 9.76
C SER A 193 8.65 -16.18 9.96
N PHE A 194 8.19 -16.55 11.16
CA PHE A 194 6.81 -16.42 11.55
C PHE A 194 6.34 -14.96 11.50
N GLU A 195 7.12 -14.04 12.06
CA GLU A 195 6.80 -12.62 12.10
C GLU A 195 6.76 -11.99 10.69
N GLU A 196 7.71 -12.33 9.81
CA GLU A 196 7.73 -11.82 8.43
C GLU A 196 6.51 -12.30 7.64
N SER A 197 6.03 -13.52 7.91
CA SER A 197 4.81 -14.03 7.30
C SER A 197 3.58 -13.24 7.72
N LEU A 198 3.51 -12.79 8.99
CA LEU A 198 2.38 -12.01 9.49
C LEU A 198 2.42 -10.54 9.05
N VAL A 199 3.62 -9.98 8.82
CA VAL A 199 3.82 -8.61 8.32
C VAL A 199 3.04 -8.39 7.01
N GLY A 200 3.03 -9.39 6.11
CA GLY A 200 2.35 -9.33 4.82
C GLY A 200 0.86 -8.97 4.88
N PHE A 201 0.15 -9.26 5.98
CA PHE A 201 -1.26 -8.88 6.13
C PHE A 201 -1.45 -7.35 6.15
N SER A 202 -0.49 -6.61 6.69
CA SER A 202 -0.57 -5.16 6.79
C SER A 202 -0.34 -4.46 5.45
N ALA A 203 0.33 -5.13 4.50
CA ALA A 203 0.52 -4.63 3.14
C ALA A 203 -0.81 -4.40 2.42
N PHE A 204 -1.82 -5.21 2.72
CA PHE A 204 -3.17 -5.06 2.18
C PHE A 204 -3.90 -3.84 2.73
N CYS A 205 -3.46 -3.31 3.88
CA CYS A 205 -3.95 -2.06 4.46
C CYS A 205 -3.08 -0.85 4.06
N GLY A 206 -2.21 -1.00 3.06
CA GLY A 206 -1.33 0.07 2.58
C GLY A 206 -0.14 0.38 3.50
N VAL A 207 0.18 -0.50 4.45
CA VAL A 207 1.35 -0.33 5.34
C VAL A 207 2.53 -1.16 4.83
N PRO A 208 3.69 -0.55 4.52
CA PRO A 208 4.85 -1.27 4.00
C PRO A 208 5.43 -2.23 5.03
N SER A 209 5.87 -3.40 4.58
CA SER A 209 6.39 -4.47 5.44
C SER A 209 7.57 -4.04 6.29
N VAL A 210 8.46 -3.21 5.75
CA VAL A 210 9.68 -2.78 6.46
C VAL A 210 9.39 -1.86 7.63
N GLU A 211 8.38 -1.00 7.54
CA GLU A 211 8.01 -0.14 8.69
C GLU A 211 7.63 -1.00 9.91
N ILE A 212 7.03 -2.17 9.67
CA ILE A 212 6.62 -3.09 10.72
C ILE A 212 7.82 -3.87 11.25
N LEU A 213 8.71 -4.31 10.36
CA LEU A 213 9.96 -4.98 10.74
C LEU A 213 10.85 -4.05 11.58
N ASP A 214 10.96 -2.78 11.21
CA ASP A 214 11.69 -1.76 11.97
C ASP A 214 11.08 -1.54 13.37
N LYS A 215 9.74 -1.63 13.51
CA LYS A 215 9.08 -1.61 14.82
C LYS A 215 9.43 -2.84 15.67
N PHE A 216 9.53 -4.03 15.07
CA PHE A 216 10.02 -5.22 15.80
C PHE A 216 11.49 -5.06 16.22
N ASP A 217 12.35 -4.55 15.34
CA ASP A 217 13.76 -4.25 15.64
C ASP A 217 13.89 -3.24 16.79
N ALA A 218 13.09 -2.18 16.77
CA ALA A 218 13.06 -1.17 17.82
C ALA A 218 12.60 -1.75 19.17
N LEU A 219 11.58 -2.62 19.17
CA LEU A 219 11.11 -3.32 20.37
C LEU A 219 12.16 -4.26 20.94
N ALA A 220 12.85 -5.02 20.09
CA ALA A 220 13.91 -5.92 20.53
C ALA A 220 15.09 -5.15 21.14
N LYS A 221 15.50 -4.02 20.53
CA LYS A 221 16.52 -3.12 21.10
C LYS A 221 16.11 -2.58 22.47
N GLN A 222 14.84 -2.17 22.63
CA GLN A 222 14.32 -1.75 23.95
C GLN A 222 14.32 -2.88 24.98
N CYS A 223 13.97 -4.10 24.56
CA CYS A 223 14.02 -5.28 25.42
C CYS A 223 15.45 -5.61 25.86
N ALA A 224 16.42 -5.55 24.94
CA ALA A 224 17.83 -5.78 25.25
C ALA A 224 18.33 -4.81 26.33
N VAL A 225 18.01 -3.51 26.21
CA VAL A 225 18.33 -2.50 27.23
C VAL A 225 17.64 -2.81 28.57
N TYR A 226 16.37 -3.23 28.54
CA TYR A 226 15.62 -3.61 29.73
C TYR A 226 16.25 -4.79 30.49
N LEU A 227 16.71 -5.81 29.75
CA LEU A 227 17.37 -7.00 30.30
C LEU A 227 18.75 -6.66 30.87
N GLN A 228 19.53 -5.86 30.14
CA GLN A 228 20.84 -5.38 30.59
C GLN A 228 20.75 -4.61 31.91
N GLN A 229 19.77 -3.73 32.07
CA GLN A 229 19.54 -2.97 33.30
C GLN A 229 19.23 -3.85 34.52
N ARG A 230 18.78 -5.10 34.30
CA ARG A 230 18.45 -6.08 35.33
C ARG A 230 19.52 -7.15 35.50
N ASN A 231 20.66 -7.01 34.81
CA ASN A 231 21.75 -7.99 34.79
C ASN A 231 21.28 -9.39 34.34
N ILE A 232 20.32 -9.45 33.41
CA ILE A 232 19.91 -10.70 32.78
C ILE A 232 20.82 -10.94 31.58
N ALA A 233 21.61 -12.02 31.64
CA ALA A 233 22.52 -12.38 30.56
C ALA A 233 21.72 -12.93 29.36
N THR A 234 21.91 -12.33 28.19
CA THR A 234 21.32 -12.77 26.92
C THR A 234 22.35 -13.35 25.96
N GLU A 235 23.63 -13.10 26.22
CA GLU A 235 24.76 -13.60 25.44
C GLU A 235 25.81 -14.14 26.41
N VAL A 236 25.94 -15.45 26.50
CA VAL A 236 27.04 -16.10 27.21
C VAL A 236 27.78 -16.98 26.20
N GLY A 237 29.11 -17.01 26.27
CA GLY A 237 29.94 -17.82 25.38
C GLY A 237 29.68 -19.34 25.47
N ASP A 238 28.96 -19.78 26.51
CA ASP A 238 28.46 -21.14 26.70
C ASP A 238 26.96 -21.07 27.05
N GLU A 239 26.10 -21.66 26.21
CA GLU A 239 24.65 -21.68 26.45
C GLU A 239 24.24 -22.44 27.72
N SER A 240 25.12 -23.30 28.27
CA SER A 240 24.84 -24.01 29.52
C SER A 240 24.67 -23.09 30.74
N GLU A 241 25.09 -21.83 30.62
CA GLU A 241 24.93 -20.79 31.65
C GLU A 241 23.70 -19.90 31.42
N LEU A 242 23.03 -19.98 30.25
CA LEU A 242 21.84 -19.17 29.95
C LEU A 242 20.58 -19.80 30.57
N ASN A 243 19.95 -19.08 31.49
CA ASN A 243 18.65 -19.46 32.04
C ASN A 243 17.52 -19.04 31.09
N ILE A 244 17.27 -19.84 30.06
CA ILE A 244 16.24 -19.57 29.03
C ILE A 244 14.84 -19.30 29.65
N PRO A 245 14.34 -20.09 30.62
CA PRO A 245 13.07 -19.80 31.29
C PRO A 245 13.01 -18.41 31.95
N ASP A 246 14.10 -17.97 32.59
CA ASP A 246 14.19 -16.67 33.23
C ASP A 246 14.19 -15.53 32.20
N ILE A 247 14.97 -15.68 31.11
CA ILE A 247 14.98 -14.74 29.98
C ILE A 247 13.57 -14.62 29.39
N CYS A 248 12.88 -15.74 29.12
CA CYS A 248 11.52 -15.75 28.59
C CYS A 248 10.53 -15.03 29.52
N THR A 249 10.64 -15.25 30.83
CA THR A 249 9.82 -14.57 31.85
C THR A 249 10.06 -13.06 31.85
N HIS A 250 11.31 -12.64 31.71
CA HIS A 250 11.67 -11.23 31.62
C HIS A 250 11.23 -10.58 30.31
N ILE A 251 11.24 -11.29 29.17
CA ILE A 251 10.67 -10.80 27.90
C ILE A 251 9.15 -10.58 28.06
N CYS A 252 8.41 -11.53 28.64
CA CYS A 252 6.99 -11.36 28.91
C CYS A 252 6.71 -10.16 29.83
N THR A 253 7.55 -9.98 30.86
CA THR A 253 7.45 -8.82 31.77
C THR A 253 7.73 -7.50 31.06
N PHE A 254 8.75 -7.45 30.20
CA PHE A 254 9.04 -6.31 29.35
C PHE A 254 7.86 -5.97 28.44
N MET A 255 7.31 -6.96 27.73
CA MET A 255 6.16 -6.79 26.84
C MET A 255 4.98 -6.14 27.59
N ARG A 256 4.67 -6.60 28.79
CA ARG A 256 3.64 -5.97 29.65
C ARG A 256 3.99 -4.55 30.04
N SER A 257 5.25 -4.28 30.39
CA SER A 257 5.70 -2.93 30.77
C SER A 257 5.55 -1.89 29.65
N VAL A 258 5.60 -2.33 28.38
CA VAL A 258 5.39 -1.47 27.20
C VAL A 258 3.96 -1.55 26.64
N GLY A 259 3.05 -2.19 27.38
CA GLY A 259 1.60 -2.18 27.16
C GLY A 259 1.02 -3.37 26.41
N PHE A 260 1.78 -4.42 26.11
CA PHE A 260 1.23 -5.65 25.50
C PHE A 260 0.56 -6.53 26.55
N GLY A 261 -0.62 -7.06 26.22
CA GLY A 261 -1.35 -7.96 27.11
C GLY A 261 -2.51 -8.67 26.44
N ALA A 262 -3.18 -9.53 27.19
CA ALA A 262 -4.33 -10.29 26.71
C ALA A 262 -5.53 -9.37 26.48
N VAL A 263 -6.15 -9.47 25.31
CA VAL A 263 -7.41 -8.76 25.02
C VAL A 263 -8.59 -9.35 25.81
N ASP A 264 -9.50 -8.48 26.24
CA ASP A 264 -10.78 -8.88 26.84
C ASP A 264 -11.70 -9.57 25.82
N GLY A 265 -12.59 -10.44 26.31
CA GLY A 265 -13.53 -11.19 25.46
C GLY A 265 -14.41 -10.32 24.56
N SER A 266 -14.75 -9.10 24.97
CA SER A 266 -15.58 -8.17 24.17
C SER A 266 -14.86 -7.61 22.94
N LYS A 267 -13.53 -7.53 22.97
CA LYS A 267 -12.71 -7.02 21.87
C LYS A 267 -11.95 -8.12 21.13
N PHE A 268 -12.15 -9.38 21.51
CA PHE A 268 -11.42 -10.51 20.96
C PHE A 268 -11.60 -10.63 19.44
N HIS A 269 -12.77 -10.28 18.90
CA HIS A 269 -13.05 -10.36 17.47
C HIS A 269 -12.80 -9.05 16.70
N GLU A 270 -12.16 -8.05 17.31
CA GLU A 270 -11.75 -6.85 16.58
C GLU A 270 -10.69 -7.21 15.53
N LEU A 271 -10.96 -6.88 14.25
CA LEU A 271 -10.10 -7.22 13.12
C LEU A 271 -8.68 -6.65 13.30
N GLN A 272 -8.58 -5.48 13.90
CA GLN A 272 -7.34 -4.78 14.22
C GLN A 272 -6.38 -5.63 15.06
N ASN A 273 -6.85 -6.62 15.80
CA ASN A 273 -5.98 -7.43 16.62
C ASN A 273 -5.16 -8.45 15.80
N HIS A 274 -5.50 -8.69 14.54
CA HIS A 274 -4.77 -9.62 13.66
C HIS A 274 -3.61 -8.97 12.89
N PHE A 275 -3.57 -7.63 12.81
CA PHE A 275 -2.62 -6.94 11.93
C PHE A 275 -1.44 -6.34 12.70
N PRO A 276 -0.19 -6.60 12.29
CA PRO A 276 0.99 -6.04 12.96
C PRO A 276 1.03 -4.52 13.09
N HIS A 277 0.62 -3.78 12.05
CA HIS A 277 0.63 -2.32 12.10
C HIS A 277 -0.25 -1.75 13.23
N THR A 278 -1.37 -2.41 13.56
CA THR A 278 -2.26 -2.03 14.66
C THR A 278 -1.83 -2.62 15.98
N PHE A 279 -1.51 -3.92 16.07
CA PHE A 279 -1.18 -4.51 17.37
C PHE A 279 0.16 -4.04 17.94
N LEU A 280 1.07 -3.52 17.11
CA LEU A 280 2.31 -2.90 17.58
C LEU A 280 2.13 -1.44 18.04
N THR A 281 0.99 -0.81 17.73
CA THR A 281 0.73 0.61 17.98
C THR A 281 -0.49 0.83 18.87
N THR A 282 -1.69 0.70 18.32
CA THR A 282 -2.97 1.07 18.96
C THR A 282 -3.64 -0.09 19.70
N ASN A 283 -3.37 -1.33 19.30
CA ASN A 283 -4.07 -2.52 19.77
C ASN A 283 -3.11 -3.50 20.47
N LYS A 284 -2.35 -3.02 21.47
CA LYS A 284 -1.37 -3.85 22.19
C LYS A 284 -2.01 -4.88 23.14
N MET A 285 -3.24 -4.63 23.58
CA MET A 285 -4.09 -5.63 24.23
C MET A 285 -4.72 -6.49 23.13
N THR A 286 -4.15 -7.66 22.85
CA THR A 286 -4.36 -8.37 21.59
C THR A 286 -4.48 -9.89 21.76
N LEU A 287 -4.55 -10.58 20.63
CA LEU A 287 -4.79 -12.01 20.51
C LEU A 287 -3.57 -12.85 20.91
N PRO A 288 -3.78 -14.13 21.28
CA PRO A 288 -2.67 -15.05 21.55
C PRO A 288 -1.67 -15.14 20.40
N MET A 289 -2.15 -15.22 19.15
CA MET A 289 -1.29 -15.28 17.96
C MET A 289 -0.40 -14.04 17.83
N SER A 290 -1.00 -12.86 18.03
CA SER A 290 -0.33 -11.57 17.88
C SER A 290 0.70 -11.33 18.99
N LEU A 291 0.38 -11.71 20.24
CA LEU A 291 1.35 -11.66 21.34
C LEU A 291 2.52 -12.62 21.11
N VAL A 292 2.26 -13.86 20.67
CA VAL A 292 3.33 -14.81 20.35
C VAL A 292 4.19 -14.30 19.20
N CYS A 293 3.61 -13.62 18.20
CA CYS A 293 4.37 -12.97 17.13
C CYS A 293 5.36 -11.93 17.68
N VAL A 294 4.91 -11.04 18.57
CA VAL A 294 5.78 -10.05 19.22
C VAL A 294 6.87 -10.72 20.05
N PHE A 295 6.52 -11.73 20.85
CA PHE A 295 7.49 -12.47 21.66
C PHE A 295 8.56 -13.14 20.81
N VAL A 296 8.16 -13.91 19.79
CA VAL A 296 9.08 -14.62 18.89
C VAL A 296 9.98 -13.63 18.15
N ALA A 297 9.43 -12.53 17.65
CA ALA A 297 10.20 -11.48 16.98
C ALA A 297 11.27 -10.89 17.89
N ILE A 298 10.95 -10.61 19.17
CA ILE A 298 11.92 -10.10 20.16
C ILE A 298 12.97 -11.17 20.48
N ALA A 299 12.54 -12.39 20.83
CA ALA A 299 13.42 -13.47 21.25
C ALA A 299 14.46 -13.82 20.16
N ARG A 300 14.03 -13.93 18.90
CA ARG A 300 14.94 -14.18 17.76
C ARG A 300 15.99 -13.08 17.59
N ARG A 301 15.58 -11.81 17.75
CA ARG A 301 16.49 -10.65 17.66
C ARG A 301 17.46 -10.54 18.83
N LEU A 302 17.15 -11.19 19.95
CA LEU A 302 18.06 -11.38 21.09
C LEU A 302 18.95 -12.63 20.94
N GLY A 303 18.86 -13.35 19.82
CA GLY A 303 19.69 -14.53 19.52
C GLY A 303 19.10 -15.88 19.95
N LEU A 304 17.88 -15.91 20.48
CA LEU A 304 17.19 -17.13 20.91
C LEU A 304 16.51 -17.85 19.74
N GLU A 305 16.50 -19.18 19.77
CA GLU A 305 15.79 -20.01 18.79
C GLU A 305 14.30 -20.13 19.13
N ALA A 306 13.55 -19.04 18.90
CA ALA A 306 12.12 -18.99 19.18
C ALA A 306 11.26 -19.34 17.96
N SER A 307 10.15 -20.03 18.20
CA SER A 307 9.16 -20.45 17.20
C SER A 307 7.74 -20.51 17.79
N PRO A 308 6.69 -20.33 16.98
CA PRO A 308 5.32 -20.51 17.45
C PRO A 308 4.94 -21.99 17.55
N VAL A 309 4.05 -22.33 18.47
CA VAL A 309 3.41 -23.66 18.55
C VAL A 309 1.90 -23.49 18.51
N GLY A 310 1.28 -24.05 17.47
CA GLY A 310 -0.14 -23.99 17.22
C GLY A 310 -0.90 -25.14 17.85
N ILE A 311 -1.38 -24.97 19.08
CA ILE A 311 -2.35 -25.88 19.70
C ILE A 311 -3.79 -25.46 19.35
N PRO A 312 -4.80 -26.34 19.47
CA PRO A 312 -6.18 -25.92 19.28
C PRO A 312 -6.57 -24.79 20.26
N TYR A 313 -7.29 -23.78 19.77
CA TYR A 313 -7.75 -22.60 20.52
C TYR A 313 -6.69 -21.71 21.19
N ARG A 314 -5.42 -22.10 21.20
CA ARG A 314 -4.33 -21.33 21.81
C ARG A 314 -3.08 -21.34 20.93
N VAL A 315 -2.23 -20.34 21.07
CA VAL A 315 -0.91 -20.30 20.43
C VAL A 315 0.07 -19.97 21.54
N ILE A 316 1.13 -20.75 21.65
CA ILE A 316 2.21 -20.56 22.63
C ILE A 316 3.52 -20.38 21.88
N ALA A 317 4.57 -19.90 22.56
CA ALA A 317 5.91 -19.86 22.01
C ALA A 317 6.72 -21.07 22.50
N HIS A 318 7.68 -21.47 21.68
CA HIS A 318 8.68 -22.49 21.97
C HIS A 318 10.06 -21.86 21.77
N VAL A 319 10.96 -22.05 22.72
CA VAL A 319 12.35 -21.61 22.65
C VAL A 319 13.25 -22.83 22.81
N SER A 320 13.95 -23.17 21.73
CA SER A 320 14.90 -24.29 21.72
C SER A 320 16.19 -23.90 22.44
N SER A 321 16.81 -24.86 23.11
CA SER A 321 18.21 -24.76 23.55
C SER A 321 19.13 -25.36 22.49
N ARG A 322 20.26 -24.72 22.14
CA ARG A 322 21.25 -25.35 21.24
C ARG A 322 22.04 -26.44 21.97
N ASN A 323 22.02 -26.45 23.30
CA ASN A 323 22.48 -27.59 24.09
C ASN A 323 21.37 -28.65 24.20
N PRO A 324 21.52 -29.84 23.59
CA PRO A 324 20.48 -30.88 23.59
C PRO A 324 20.17 -31.48 24.98
N ASN A 325 21.00 -31.20 25.98
CA ASN A 325 20.80 -31.68 27.36
C ASN A 325 19.90 -30.76 28.19
N ILE A 326 19.61 -29.56 27.70
CA ILE A 326 18.72 -28.61 28.36
C ILE A 326 17.35 -28.74 27.69
N PRO A 327 16.27 -28.95 28.46
CA PRO A 327 14.94 -29.09 27.89
C PRO A 327 14.47 -27.77 27.28
N ASP A 328 13.73 -27.87 26.18
CA ASP A 328 13.13 -26.72 25.53
C ASP A 328 12.12 -26.02 26.44
N THR A 329 11.97 -24.70 26.24
CA THR A 329 11.09 -23.86 27.04
C THR A 329 9.80 -23.53 26.28
N TYR A 330 8.65 -23.77 26.90
CA TYR A 330 7.35 -23.41 26.36
C TYR A 330 6.77 -22.21 27.11
N VAL A 331 6.26 -21.23 26.38
CA VAL A 331 5.85 -19.94 26.94
C VAL A 331 4.42 -19.59 26.56
N ASP A 332 3.55 -19.44 27.55
CA ASP A 332 2.20 -18.92 27.40
C ASP A 332 2.21 -17.39 27.47
N VAL A 333 2.54 -16.76 26.35
CA VAL A 333 2.65 -15.29 26.28
C VAL A 333 1.33 -14.60 26.64
N PHE A 334 0.20 -15.20 26.24
CA PHE A 334 -1.14 -14.67 26.52
C PHE A 334 -1.52 -14.80 28.00
N GLY A 335 -1.20 -15.92 28.64
CA GLY A 335 -1.40 -16.15 30.07
C GLY A 335 -0.26 -15.70 30.98
N SER A 336 0.71 -14.95 30.45
CA SER A 336 2.00 -14.71 31.13
C SER A 336 1.93 -13.88 32.41
N GLU A 337 0.78 -13.29 32.74
CA GLU A 337 0.54 -12.61 34.01
C GLU A 337 0.44 -13.59 35.18
N THR A 338 -0.13 -14.78 34.95
CA THR A 338 -0.32 -15.79 36.00
C THR A 338 0.76 -16.86 35.94
N HIS A 339 1.02 -17.41 34.74
CA HIS A 339 1.94 -18.53 34.56
C HIS A 339 2.56 -18.49 33.16
N ALA A 340 3.76 -17.91 33.05
CA ALA A 340 4.41 -17.69 31.77
C ALA A 340 5.09 -18.95 31.21
N ILE A 341 5.79 -19.72 32.04
CA ILE A 341 6.55 -20.90 31.61
C ILE A 341 5.71 -22.15 31.83
N LEU A 342 5.44 -22.88 30.76
CA LEU A 342 4.62 -24.10 30.79
C LEU A 342 5.49 -25.34 30.94
N SER A 343 5.11 -26.22 31.85
CA SER A 343 5.66 -27.56 31.97
C SER A 343 5.22 -28.44 30.79
N ALA A 344 6.19 -29.00 30.08
CA ALA A 344 5.93 -29.95 28.99
C ALA A 344 5.29 -31.27 29.47
N THR A 345 5.44 -31.62 30.75
CA THR A 345 4.92 -32.87 31.33
C THR A 345 3.59 -32.72 32.04
N GLU A 346 3.21 -31.50 32.46
CA GLU A 346 2.00 -31.27 33.26
C GLU A 346 1.04 -30.26 32.59
N ASP A 347 1.52 -29.05 32.34
CA ASP A 347 0.68 -27.95 31.85
C ASP A 347 0.22 -28.19 30.41
N ILE A 348 1.14 -28.54 29.51
CA ILE A 348 0.82 -28.77 28.10
C ILE A 348 -0.10 -29.98 27.91
N PRO A 349 0.15 -31.16 28.54
CA PRO A 349 -0.79 -32.27 28.50
C PRO A 349 -2.18 -31.89 29.02
N THR A 350 -2.28 -31.15 30.12
CA THR A 350 -3.56 -30.66 30.65
C THR A 350 -4.28 -29.78 29.63
N LEU A 351 -3.58 -28.83 29.01
CA LEU A 351 -4.14 -27.96 27.96
C LEU A 351 -4.66 -28.78 26.78
N LEU A 352 -3.92 -29.79 26.32
CA LEU A 352 -4.32 -30.62 25.19
C LEU A 352 -5.50 -31.55 25.53
N MET A 353 -5.52 -32.14 26.72
CA MET A 353 -6.63 -32.98 27.19
C MET A 353 -7.94 -32.18 27.31
N ASN A 354 -7.87 -30.93 27.77
CA ASN A 354 -9.04 -30.05 27.88
C ASN A 354 -9.69 -29.76 26.52
N VAL A 355 -8.96 -29.93 25.41
CA VAL A 355 -9.49 -29.81 24.05
C VAL A 355 -9.81 -31.17 23.41
N GLY A 356 -9.76 -32.25 24.19
CA GLY A 356 -10.09 -33.60 23.72
C GLY A 356 -8.97 -34.29 22.93
N ILE A 357 -7.72 -33.82 23.02
CA ILE A 357 -6.57 -34.50 22.43
C ILE A 357 -6.09 -35.61 23.36
N THR A 358 -5.96 -36.83 22.82
CA THR A 358 -5.48 -38.00 23.55
C THR A 358 -3.96 -37.99 23.73
N GLN A 359 -3.46 -38.62 24.80
CA GLN A 359 -2.01 -38.71 25.08
C GLN A 359 -1.19 -39.24 23.92
N ALA A 360 -1.70 -40.24 23.18
CA ALA A 360 -1.04 -40.83 22.03
C ALA A 360 -0.72 -39.80 20.92
N ASN A 361 -1.50 -38.72 20.82
CA ASN A 361 -1.35 -37.70 19.78
C ASN A 361 -0.64 -36.42 20.25
N MET A 362 -0.37 -36.26 21.55
CA MET A 362 0.16 -35.01 22.12
C MET A 362 1.49 -34.56 21.51
N HIS A 363 2.38 -35.52 21.22
CA HIS A 363 3.71 -35.23 20.64
C HIS A 363 3.63 -34.46 19.31
N ARG A 364 2.52 -34.56 18.57
CA ARG A 364 2.33 -33.85 17.29
C ARG A 364 1.90 -32.39 17.45
N TRP A 365 1.46 -32.01 18.65
CA TRP A 365 0.90 -30.68 18.93
C TRP A 365 1.88 -29.75 19.64
N ILE A 366 3.01 -30.29 20.10
CA ILE A 366 4.05 -29.54 20.82
C ILE A 366 5.22 -29.14 19.92
N THR A 367 5.24 -29.60 18.67
CA THR A 367 6.31 -29.26 17.74
C THR A 367 6.18 -27.83 17.22
N PRO A 368 7.30 -27.13 16.97
CA PRO A 368 7.32 -25.86 16.25
C PRO A 368 6.46 -25.88 15.00
N SER A 369 5.62 -24.86 14.85
CA SER A 369 4.73 -24.70 13.71
C SER A 369 5.43 -23.97 12.58
N SER A 370 5.18 -24.43 11.35
CA SER A 370 5.69 -23.73 10.16
C SER A 370 5.01 -22.38 9.98
N SER A 371 5.73 -21.45 9.34
CA SER A 371 5.20 -20.13 9.00
C SER A 371 3.96 -20.23 8.10
N ALA A 372 3.92 -21.19 7.16
CA ALA A 372 2.74 -21.45 6.33
C ALA A 372 1.50 -21.88 7.15
N LEU A 373 1.68 -22.71 8.19
CA LEU A 373 0.58 -23.10 9.07
C LEU A 373 0.05 -21.90 9.87
N MET A 374 0.96 -21.05 10.38
CA MET A 374 0.58 -19.85 11.12
C MET A 374 -0.06 -18.78 10.23
N LEU A 375 0.40 -18.65 8.99
CA LEU A 375 -0.21 -17.80 7.96
C LEU A 375 -1.66 -18.22 7.71
N PHE A 376 -1.89 -19.52 7.46
CA PHE A 376 -3.23 -20.06 7.25
C PHE A 376 -4.12 -19.92 8.48
N ARG A 377 -3.57 -20.15 9.67
CA ARG A 377 -4.30 -19.99 10.93
C ARG A 377 -4.71 -18.54 11.16
N THR A 378 -3.84 -17.58 10.84
CA THR A 378 -4.15 -16.15 10.93
C THR A 378 -5.29 -15.78 9.99
N ALA A 379 -5.25 -16.25 8.72
CA ALA A 379 -6.35 -16.07 7.78
C ALA A 379 -7.69 -16.63 8.31
N ARG A 380 -7.68 -17.83 8.90
CA ARG A 380 -8.89 -18.42 9.52
C ARG A 380 -9.40 -17.61 10.71
N ASN A 381 -8.51 -17.11 11.56
CA ASN A 381 -8.89 -16.27 12.69
C ASN A 381 -9.55 -14.96 12.24
N ILE A 382 -9.05 -14.37 11.13
CA ILE A 382 -9.68 -13.22 10.49
C ILE A 382 -11.10 -13.57 10.01
N PHE A 383 -11.28 -14.68 9.28
CA PHE A 383 -12.62 -15.12 8.84
C PHE A 383 -13.60 -15.34 9.99
N VAL A 384 -13.15 -15.97 11.09
CA VAL A 384 -14.00 -16.16 12.29
C VAL A 384 -14.42 -14.82 12.88
N SER A 385 -13.53 -13.82 12.86
CA SER A 385 -13.81 -12.49 13.40
C SER A 385 -14.88 -11.74 12.59
N PHE A 386 -15.01 -12.02 11.29
CA PHE A 386 -16.14 -11.52 10.49
C PHE A 386 -17.49 -12.10 10.93
N GLY A 387 -17.53 -13.40 11.29
CA GLY A 387 -18.77 -14.07 11.70
C GLY A 387 -19.20 -13.76 13.14
N ALA A 388 -18.29 -13.26 13.97
CA ALA A 388 -18.52 -12.98 15.39
C ALA A 388 -18.80 -11.49 15.69
N GLY A 389 -18.65 -10.59 14.71
CA GLY A 389 -18.89 -9.16 14.89
C GLY A 389 -20.36 -8.84 15.11
N SER A 390 -20.65 -7.97 16.08
CA SER A 390 -22.01 -7.45 16.31
C SER A 390 -22.35 -6.31 15.34
N GLU A 391 -23.63 -6.08 15.03
CA GLU A 391 -24.09 -4.92 14.23
C GLU A 391 -23.60 -3.56 14.81
N SER A 392 -23.22 -3.52 16.08
CA SER A 392 -22.70 -2.30 16.73
C SER A 392 -21.26 -1.93 16.36
N ASP A 393 -20.47 -2.88 15.80
CA ASP A 393 -19.07 -2.66 15.39
C ASP A 393 -18.92 -2.03 14.00
N GLU A 394 -20.00 -1.90 13.23
CA GLU A 394 -19.98 -1.27 11.90
C GLU A 394 -19.49 0.18 11.91
N ARG A 395 -19.65 0.89 13.03
CA ARG A 395 -19.26 2.30 13.13
C ARG A 395 -17.80 2.54 13.51
N ARG A 396 -17.09 1.52 14.03
CA ARG A 396 -15.72 1.67 14.56
C ARG A 396 -14.62 1.33 13.56
N TYR A 397 -14.94 0.57 12.52
CA TYR A 397 -13.98 0.15 11.50
C TYR A 397 -14.49 0.57 10.12
N CYS A 398 -13.64 1.28 9.37
CA CYS A 398 -13.99 1.72 8.02
C CYS A 398 -14.37 0.51 7.16
N ALA A 399 -15.39 0.66 6.32
CA ALA A 399 -15.84 -0.40 5.42
C ALA A 399 -14.71 -0.91 4.51
N ASP A 400 -13.79 -0.02 4.13
CA ASP A 400 -12.62 -0.35 3.30
C ASP A 400 -11.67 -1.30 4.03
N ASN A 401 -11.36 -1.03 5.30
CA ASN A 401 -10.48 -1.88 6.10
C ASN A 401 -11.07 -3.30 6.30
N LYS A 402 -12.41 -3.45 6.34
CA LYS A 402 -13.06 -4.77 6.36
C LYS A 402 -12.78 -5.53 5.07
N LYS A 403 -12.94 -4.89 3.92
CA LYS A 403 -12.72 -5.52 2.62
C LYS A 403 -11.23 -5.85 2.41
N ASP A 404 -10.32 -4.99 2.84
CA ASP A 404 -8.87 -5.26 2.82
C ASP A 404 -8.50 -6.45 3.71
N SER A 405 -9.08 -6.52 4.90
CA SER A 405 -8.86 -7.64 5.83
C SER A 405 -9.34 -8.96 5.24
N TYR A 406 -10.52 -8.96 4.63
CA TYR A 406 -11.07 -10.15 3.96
C TYR A 406 -10.21 -10.53 2.76
N TYR A 407 -9.75 -9.55 1.98
CA TYR A 407 -8.91 -9.77 0.82
C TYR A 407 -7.57 -10.41 1.21
N ALA A 408 -6.87 -9.85 2.22
CA ALA A 408 -5.62 -10.39 2.74
C ALA A 408 -5.76 -11.83 3.24
N ALA A 409 -6.79 -12.09 4.07
CA ALA A 409 -7.09 -13.42 4.58
C ALA A 409 -7.36 -14.42 3.46
N THR A 410 -8.07 -14.01 2.41
CA THR A 410 -8.37 -14.91 1.31
C THR A 410 -7.16 -15.21 0.44
N CYS A 411 -6.30 -14.23 0.14
CA CYS A 411 -5.03 -14.47 -0.56
C CYS A 411 -4.16 -15.47 0.21
N ALA A 412 -3.96 -15.26 1.52
CA ALA A 412 -3.20 -16.17 2.37
C ALA A 412 -3.83 -17.57 2.44
N ALA A 413 -5.16 -17.65 2.56
CA ALA A 413 -5.88 -18.93 2.64
C ALA A 413 -5.79 -19.72 1.33
N VAL A 414 -6.02 -19.07 0.18
CA VAL A 414 -5.93 -19.69 -1.14
C VAL A 414 -4.53 -20.19 -1.42
N LEU A 415 -3.51 -19.38 -1.10
CA LEU A 415 -2.11 -19.75 -1.29
C LEU A 415 -1.73 -21.02 -0.51
N VAL A 416 -2.11 -21.12 0.77
CA VAL A 416 -1.71 -22.26 1.61
C VAL A 416 -2.58 -23.49 1.36
N SER A 417 -3.88 -23.32 1.11
CA SER A 417 -4.83 -24.45 0.99
C SER A 417 -5.07 -24.93 -0.44
N ASN A 418 -4.70 -24.13 -1.45
CA ASN A 418 -5.12 -24.29 -2.85
C ASN A 418 -6.66 -24.36 -3.04
N ASP A 419 -7.46 -23.97 -2.03
CA ASP A 419 -8.92 -23.98 -2.11
C ASP A 419 -9.48 -22.62 -2.55
N VAL A 420 -9.69 -22.48 -3.85
CA VAL A 420 -10.26 -21.27 -4.46
C VAL A 420 -11.78 -21.18 -4.22
N ARG A 421 -12.46 -22.19 -3.64
CA ARG A 421 -13.87 -22.04 -3.26
C ARG A 421 -14.06 -21.05 -2.11
N VAL A 422 -13.03 -20.88 -1.28
CA VAL A 422 -12.96 -19.83 -0.25
C VAL A 422 -12.93 -18.43 -0.88
N SER A 423 -12.67 -18.33 -2.20
CA SER A 423 -12.52 -17.07 -2.95
C SER A 423 -13.79 -16.47 -3.55
N ALA A 424 -14.97 -17.11 -3.40
CA ALA A 424 -16.19 -16.66 -4.08
C ALA A 424 -16.53 -15.17 -3.81
N GLY A 425 -16.08 -14.60 -2.68
CA GLY A 425 -16.20 -13.18 -2.32
C GLY A 425 -15.00 -12.27 -2.66
N ILE A 426 -13.86 -12.78 -3.12
CA ILE A 426 -12.69 -11.93 -3.50
C ILE A 426 -13.09 -10.98 -4.62
N CYS A 427 -13.82 -11.49 -5.62
CA CYS A 427 -14.19 -10.74 -6.82
C CYS A 427 -15.04 -9.50 -6.52
N ASP A 428 -15.89 -9.57 -5.50
CA ASP A 428 -16.74 -8.45 -5.08
C ASP A 428 -16.02 -7.53 -4.09
N SER A 429 -15.05 -8.05 -3.34
CA SER A 429 -14.27 -7.28 -2.36
C SER A 429 -13.24 -6.36 -3.02
N ILE A 430 -12.62 -6.78 -4.13
CA ILE A 430 -11.51 -6.01 -4.76
C ILE A 430 -11.96 -5.06 -5.86
N ARG A 431 -13.11 -5.31 -6.50
CA ARG A 431 -13.51 -4.66 -7.76
C ARG A 431 -13.50 -3.13 -7.68
N ASP A 432 -14.01 -2.61 -6.57
CA ASP A 432 -14.25 -1.19 -6.39
C ASP A 432 -13.12 -0.50 -5.61
N ILE A 433 -12.34 -1.25 -4.82
CA ILE A 433 -11.25 -0.69 -3.99
C ILE A 433 -9.92 -0.75 -4.72
N HIS A 434 -9.55 -1.90 -5.28
CA HIS A 434 -8.21 -2.16 -5.81
C HIS A 434 -8.28 -2.50 -7.31
N PRO A 435 -8.45 -1.51 -8.20
CA PRO A 435 -8.77 -1.73 -9.62
C PRO A 435 -7.70 -2.49 -10.42
N LEU A 436 -6.45 -2.49 -9.98
CA LEU A 436 -5.31 -3.13 -10.67
C LEU A 436 -5.06 -4.57 -10.21
N ASP A 437 -5.55 -4.95 -9.03
CA ASP A 437 -5.16 -6.17 -8.33
C ASP A 437 -5.62 -7.45 -9.01
N SER A 438 -6.75 -7.42 -9.72
CA SER A 438 -7.22 -8.61 -10.46
C SER A 438 -6.19 -9.09 -11.48
N GLU A 439 -5.43 -8.17 -12.07
CA GLU A 439 -4.38 -8.51 -13.03
C GLU A 439 -3.06 -8.71 -12.32
N VAL A 440 -2.58 -7.69 -11.62
CA VAL A 440 -1.20 -7.66 -11.17
C VAL A 440 -0.95 -8.56 -9.97
N ILE A 441 -1.89 -8.61 -9.02
CA ILE A 441 -1.75 -9.43 -7.80
C ILE A 441 -2.32 -10.82 -8.03
N LEU A 442 -3.57 -10.94 -8.47
CA LEU A 442 -4.23 -12.24 -8.57
C LEU A 442 -3.73 -13.06 -9.76
N ARG A 443 -3.76 -12.52 -10.97
CA ARG A 443 -3.42 -13.26 -12.19
C ARG A 443 -1.91 -13.47 -12.35
N THR A 444 -1.12 -12.41 -12.15
CA THR A 444 0.32 -12.44 -12.46
C THR A 444 1.20 -12.87 -11.29
N ASN A 445 0.80 -12.63 -10.04
CA ASN A 445 1.61 -12.96 -8.87
C ASN A 445 1.10 -14.19 -8.11
N LEU A 446 -0.17 -14.17 -7.67
CA LEU A 446 -0.74 -15.25 -6.85
C LEU A 446 -1.01 -16.52 -7.68
N ALA A 447 -1.65 -16.42 -8.84
CA ALA A 447 -2.07 -17.60 -9.60
C ALA A 447 -0.90 -18.54 -10.03
N PRO A 448 0.29 -18.03 -10.39
CA PRO A 448 1.46 -18.89 -10.63
C PRO A 448 1.94 -19.69 -9.41
N LEU A 449 1.62 -19.25 -8.19
CA LEU A 449 1.96 -19.94 -6.93
C LEU A 449 0.94 -21.01 -6.53
N LEU A 450 -0.07 -21.25 -7.37
CA LEU A 450 -1.12 -22.23 -7.11
C LEU A 450 -0.97 -23.46 -8.01
N ASP A 451 -1.51 -24.58 -7.54
CA ASP A 451 -1.68 -25.77 -8.33
C ASP A 451 -2.57 -25.50 -9.56
N ILE A 452 -2.39 -26.30 -10.61
CA ILE A 452 -3.02 -26.10 -11.94
C ILE A 452 -4.54 -25.86 -11.83
N SER A 453 -5.26 -26.65 -11.04
CA SER A 453 -6.71 -26.54 -10.87
C SER A 453 -7.13 -25.24 -10.18
N ALA A 454 -6.45 -24.89 -9.09
CA ALA A 454 -6.70 -23.64 -8.36
C ALA A 454 -6.36 -22.42 -9.22
N ARG A 455 -5.24 -22.47 -9.94
CA ARG A 455 -4.82 -21.44 -10.88
C ARG A 455 -5.87 -21.16 -11.95
N GLU A 456 -6.41 -22.20 -12.58
CA GLU A 456 -7.46 -22.05 -13.60
C GLU A 456 -8.72 -21.38 -13.05
N VAL A 457 -9.18 -21.80 -11.86
CA VAL A 457 -10.36 -21.19 -11.22
C VAL A 457 -10.12 -19.71 -10.89
N LEU A 458 -8.93 -19.37 -10.38
CA LEU A 458 -8.57 -17.98 -10.08
C LEU A 458 -8.49 -17.12 -11.34
N ILE A 459 -7.91 -17.63 -12.43
CA ILE A 459 -7.86 -16.92 -13.72
C ILE A 459 -9.27 -16.70 -14.27
N GLN A 460 -10.15 -17.69 -14.20
CA GLN A 460 -11.56 -17.54 -14.59
C GLN A 460 -12.29 -16.50 -13.73
N ALA A 461 -11.99 -16.44 -12.43
CA ALA A 461 -12.49 -15.40 -11.54
C ALA A 461 -12.02 -14.01 -12.01
N CYS A 462 -10.73 -13.83 -12.30
CA CYS A 462 -10.17 -12.57 -12.82
C CYS A 462 -10.83 -12.14 -14.13
N ASN A 463 -11.06 -13.08 -15.06
CA ASN A 463 -11.75 -12.81 -16.34
C ASN A 463 -13.19 -12.30 -16.12
N ARG A 464 -13.91 -12.82 -15.12
CA ARG A 464 -15.25 -12.35 -14.77
C ARG A 464 -15.23 -10.93 -14.20
N ILE A 465 -14.26 -10.61 -13.34
CA ILE A 465 -14.08 -9.26 -12.82
C ILE A 465 -13.79 -8.31 -13.98
N GLU A 466 -12.88 -8.65 -14.88
CA GLU A 466 -12.57 -7.86 -16.08
C GLU A 466 -13.78 -7.59 -16.96
N ALA A 467 -14.57 -8.62 -17.29
CA ALA A 467 -15.79 -8.46 -18.07
C ALA A 467 -16.81 -7.50 -17.41
N SER A 468 -16.75 -7.34 -16.09
CA SER A 468 -17.69 -6.50 -15.34
C SER A 468 -17.36 -5.00 -15.35
N TYR A 469 -16.10 -4.60 -15.64
CA TYR A 469 -15.72 -3.18 -15.58
C TYR A 469 -16.37 -2.35 -16.68
N PHE A 470 -16.88 -1.18 -16.28
CA PHE A 470 -17.47 -0.22 -17.22
C PHE A 470 -16.45 0.34 -18.21
N GLU A 471 -15.19 0.48 -17.81
CA GLU A 471 -14.06 0.97 -18.64
C GLU A 471 -13.80 0.12 -19.90
N ASN A 472 -14.35 -1.09 -19.98
CA ASN A 472 -14.28 -1.94 -21.16
C ASN A 472 -15.40 -1.68 -22.18
N SER A 473 -16.30 -0.72 -21.90
CA SER A 473 -17.37 -0.33 -22.82
C SER A 473 -16.85 0.76 -23.77
N PRO A 474 -17.10 0.68 -25.09
CA PRO A 474 -16.61 1.68 -26.03
C PRO A 474 -17.19 3.07 -25.70
N PRO A 475 -16.39 4.15 -25.78
CA PRO A 475 -16.87 5.49 -25.50
C PRO A 475 -17.99 5.87 -26.47
N ALA A 476 -19.18 6.15 -25.95
CA ALA A 476 -20.31 6.60 -26.75
C ALA A 476 -20.06 8.04 -27.23
N ARG A 477 -20.38 8.33 -28.50
CA ARG A 477 -20.36 9.71 -29.01
C ARG A 477 -21.35 10.56 -28.20
N ARG A 478 -20.90 11.73 -27.71
CA ARG A 478 -21.76 12.72 -27.03
C ARG A 478 -22.74 13.34 -28.04
N ASN A 479 -23.77 12.61 -28.46
CA ASN A 479 -24.97 13.25 -28.98
C ASN A 479 -25.76 13.68 -27.73
N LYS A 480 -25.72 14.96 -27.34
CA LYS A 480 -26.56 15.49 -26.25
C LYS A 480 -28.01 15.14 -26.59
N PRO A 481 -28.67 14.19 -25.92
CA PRO A 481 -30.10 14.08 -26.01
C PRO A 481 -30.67 15.25 -25.21
N ASP A 482 -31.71 15.91 -25.70
CA ASP A 482 -32.38 17.03 -25.00
C ASP A 482 -32.98 16.65 -23.62
N ARG A 483 -32.78 15.41 -23.14
CA ARG A 483 -33.41 14.82 -21.95
C ARG A 483 -32.49 14.56 -20.76
N VAL A 484 -31.18 14.88 -20.84
CA VAL A 484 -30.20 14.63 -19.77
C VAL A 484 -30.09 15.83 -18.82
N SER A 485 -30.52 15.65 -17.57
CA SER A 485 -30.54 16.71 -16.53
C SER A 485 -29.26 16.85 -15.70
N PHE A 486 -28.40 15.83 -15.63
CA PHE A 486 -27.17 15.85 -14.82
C PHE A 486 -25.93 15.64 -15.69
N HIS A 487 -24.80 16.19 -15.25
CA HIS A 487 -23.53 16.12 -15.98
C HIS A 487 -22.54 15.18 -15.29
N VAL A 488 -21.62 14.60 -16.06
CA VAL A 488 -20.48 13.86 -15.51
C VAL A 488 -19.63 14.82 -14.66
N GLY A 489 -19.25 14.38 -13.46
CA GLY A 489 -18.58 15.19 -12.43
C GLY A 489 -19.54 15.88 -11.45
N GLN A 490 -20.85 15.87 -11.71
CA GLN A 490 -21.83 16.51 -10.82
C GLN A 490 -22.08 15.66 -9.57
N LEU A 491 -22.09 16.32 -8.41
CA LEU A 491 -22.48 15.71 -7.15
C LEU A 491 -24.00 15.57 -7.07
N VAL A 492 -24.45 14.41 -6.61
CA VAL A 492 -25.87 14.08 -6.48
C VAL A 492 -26.17 13.39 -5.16
N ARG A 493 -27.43 13.46 -4.73
CA ARG A 493 -27.99 12.70 -3.63
C ARG A 493 -29.13 11.84 -4.17
N HIS A 494 -29.22 10.60 -3.70
CA HIS A 494 -30.36 9.75 -3.98
C HIS A 494 -31.57 10.14 -3.11
N ASP A 495 -32.74 10.32 -3.72
CA ASP A 495 -33.88 10.97 -3.06
C ASP A 495 -34.55 10.10 -2.00
N ILE A 496 -34.43 8.77 -2.09
CA ILE A 496 -35.01 7.82 -1.11
C ILE A 496 -33.95 7.41 -0.08
N GLU A 497 -32.95 6.66 -0.54
CA GLU A 497 -31.90 6.09 0.29
C GLU A 497 -30.90 7.12 0.85
N SER A 498 -30.99 8.40 0.44
CA SER A 498 -30.22 9.54 0.97
C SER A 498 -28.68 9.44 0.86
N TRP A 499 -28.14 8.39 0.22
CA TRP A 499 -26.71 8.32 -0.08
C TRP A 499 -26.31 9.41 -1.08
N LYS A 500 -25.03 9.78 -1.05
CA LYS A 500 -24.44 10.83 -1.89
C LYS A 500 -23.40 10.22 -2.81
N GLY A 501 -23.16 10.85 -3.95
CA GLY A 501 -22.16 10.39 -4.91
C GLY A 501 -21.85 11.41 -5.99
N CYS A 502 -21.04 10.98 -6.95
CA CYS A 502 -20.67 11.76 -8.13
C CYS A 502 -21.07 11.00 -9.40
N VAL A 503 -21.69 11.69 -10.36
CA VAL A 503 -22.00 11.12 -11.67
C VAL A 503 -20.68 10.86 -12.40
N VAL A 504 -20.42 9.63 -12.79
CA VAL A 504 -19.22 9.23 -13.58
C VAL A 504 -19.58 8.86 -15.03
N GLY A 505 -20.86 8.69 -15.34
CA GLY A 505 -21.36 8.40 -16.68
C GLY A 505 -22.89 8.40 -16.74
N TRP A 506 -23.44 8.25 -17.94
CA TRP A 506 -24.88 8.10 -18.16
C TRP A 506 -25.17 7.31 -19.44
N THR A 507 -26.38 6.75 -19.55
CA THR A 507 -26.90 6.06 -20.73
C THR A 507 -28.31 6.60 -21.07
N PRO A 508 -28.66 6.75 -22.36
CA PRO A 508 -29.96 7.28 -22.77
C PRO A 508 -31.13 6.31 -22.53
N THR A 509 -30.88 5.01 -22.45
CA THR A 509 -31.90 3.97 -22.22
C THR A 509 -31.45 3.01 -21.12
N ALA A 510 -32.40 2.27 -20.53
CA ALA A 510 -32.13 1.26 -19.52
C ALA A 510 -31.10 0.24 -20.03
N MET A 511 -30.04 0.01 -19.24
CA MET A 511 -29.00 -0.97 -19.58
C MET A 511 -29.60 -2.38 -19.65
N PRO A 512 -29.07 -3.29 -20.48
CA PRO A 512 -29.52 -4.68 -20.51
C PRO A 512 -29.45 -5.34 -19.12
N SER A 513 -30.46 -6.16 -18.83
CA SER A 513 -30.76 -6.81 -17.54
C SER A 513 -29.60 -7.58 -16.87
N GLY A 514 -28.55 -7.96 -17.61
CA GLY A 514 -27.37 -8.64 -17.04
C GLY A 514 -26.44 -7.77 -16.19
N ARG A 515 -26.62 -6.44 -16.20
CA ARG A 515 -25.83 -5.47 -15.39
C ARG A 515 -26.62 -4.82 -14.24
N LEU A 516 -27.87 -5.25 -14.03
CA LEU A 516 -28.82 -4.70 -13.05
C LEU A 516 -28.85 -5.45 -11.70
N SER A 517 -27.92 -6.38 -11.47
CA SER A 517 -28.02 -7.42 -10.44
C SER A 517 -27.96 -6.96 -8.98
N SER A 518 -27.80 -5.66 -8.70
CA SER A 518 -27.78 -5.11 -7.34
C SER A 518 -28.78 -3.97 -7.13
N MET A 519 -29.73 -3.77 -8.05
CA MET A 519 -30.75 -2.74 -7.87
C MET A 519 -31.88 -3.25 -6.96
N SER A 520 -32.09 -2.54 -5.85
CA SER A 520 -33.36 -2.42 -5.13
C SER A 520 -34.40 -1.70 -6.02
N THR A 521 -34.66 -2.24 -7.21
CA THR A 521 -35.69 -1.70 -8.10
C THR A 521 -37.04 -2.28 -7.75
N GLY A 522 -37.82 -1.52 -6.99
CA GLY A 522 -39.28 -1.60 -7.12
C GLY A 522 -39.67 -1.40 -8.58
N ASN A 523 -40.65 -2.20 -9.04
CA ASN A 523 -41.27 -2.24 -10.38
C ASN A 523 -40.63 -1.33 -11.44
N LEU A 524 -39.76 -1.92 -12.25
CA LEU A 524 -39.08 -1.27 -13.38
C LEU A 524 -39.98 -1.09 -14.62
N ASP A 525 -41.31 -1.17 -14.46
CA ASP A 525 -42.25 -1.27 -15.58
C ASP A 525 -42.73 0.09 -16.11
N ASP A 526 -42.59 1.19 -15.37
CA ASP A 526 -43.20 2.48 -15.75
C ASP A 526 -42.25 3.54 -16.32
N HIS A 527 -40.93 3.33 -16.36
CA HIS A 527 -39.98 4.41 -16.65
C HIS A 527 -38.78 4.03 -17.55
N LEU A 528 -39.03 3.35 -18.68
CA LEU A 528 -38.00 3.01 -19.67
C LEU A 528 -37.62 4.18 -20.62
N ASP A 529 -38.35 5.29 -20.61
CA ASP A 529 -38.15 6.45 -21.52
C ASP A 529 -37.34 7.61 -20.89
N GLN A 530 -36.50 7.33 -19.89
CA GLN A 530 -35.63 8.31 -19.25
C GLN A 530 -34.16 7.86 -19.20
N PRO A 531 -33.20 8.82 -19.12
CA PRO A 531 -31.79 8.50 -18.93
C PRO A 531 -31.52 7.83 -17.57
N PHE A 532 -30.51 6.96 -17.56
CA PHE A 532 -29.94 6.39 -16.35
C PHE A 532 -28.51 6.90 -16.15
N TYR A 533 -28.15 7.17 -14.91
CA TYR A 533 -26.85 7.66 -14.50
C TYR A 533 -26.05 6.56 -13.81
N LEU A 534 -24.76 6.50 -14.14
CA LEU A 534 -23.77 5.77 -13.37
C LEU A 534 -23.20 6.73 -12.33
N VAL A 535 -23.50 6.48 -11.07
CA VAL A 535 -23.07 7.30 -9.94
C VAL A 535 -22.10 6.50 -9.08
N LEU A 536 -20.95 7.07 -8.78
CA LEU A 536 -20.02 6.54 -7.79
C LEU A 536 -20.44 7.08 -6.42
N ASP A 537 -20.94 6.22 -5.55
CA ASP A 537 -21.33 6.63 -4.20
C ASP A 537 -20.10 6.90 -3.32
N MET A 538 -20.30 7.57 -2.18
CA MET A 538 -19.21 7.89 -1.25
C MET A 538 -18.47 6.68 -0.68
N ASN A 539 -19.02 5.47 -0.78
CA ASN A 539 -18.39 4.22 -0.36
C ASN A 539 -17.63 3.54 -1.52
N GLY A 540 -17.48 4.23 -2.65
CA GLY A 540 -16.80 3.74 -3.84
C GLY A 540 -17.61 2.75 -4.67
N ILE A 541 -18.90 2.57 -4.39
CA ILE A 541 -19.75 1.61 -5.11
C ILE A 541 -20.37 2.30 -6.32
N HIS A 542 -20.27 1.65 -7.48
CA HIS A 542 -20.98 2.05 -8.67
C HIS A 542 -22.47 1.71 -8.59
N ARG A 543 -23.32 2.73 -8.76
CA ARG A 543 -24.78 2.60 -8.78
C ARG A 543 -25.33 3.08 -10.11
N VAL A 544 -26.19 2.26 -10.71
CA VAL A 544 -27.00 2.70 -11.85
C VAL A 544 -28.32 3.20 -11.29
N VAL A 545 -28.68 4.44 -11.59
CA VAL A 545 -29.89 5.10 -11.04
C VAL A 545 -30.64 5.88 -12.12
N PRO A 546 -31.98 5.86 -12.14
CA PRO A 546 -32.75 6.66 -13.07
C PRO A 546 -32.69 8.16 -12.72
N GLN A 547 -32.85 9.01 -13.73
CA GLN A 547 -32.84 10.48 -13.57
C GLN A 547 -33.79 10.98 -12.48
N THR A 548 -34.99 10.39 -12.35
CA THR A 548 -36.03 10.80 -11.40
C THR A 548 -35.75 10.44 -9.94
N ARG A 549 -34.64 9.76 -9.62
CA ARG A 549 -34.31 9.30 -8.25
C ARG A 549 -33.10 10.00 -7.64
N ILE A 550 -32.54 10.99 -8.33
CA ILE A 550 -31.39 11.75 -7.87
C ILE A 550 -31.67 13.24 -7.96
N SER A 551 -31.12 13.99 -7.00
CA SER A 551 -31.15 15.44 -6.96
C SER A 551 -29.73 16.00 -6.89
N ALA A 552 -29.53 17.19 -7.45
CA ALA A 552 -28.23 17.85 -7.46
C ALA A 552 -27.83 18.24 -6.03
N LEU A 553 -26.58 17.96 -5.67
CA LEU A 553 -26.01 18.33 -4.39
C LEU A 553 -25.10 19.54 -4.57
N TYR A 554 -25.52 20.70 -4.08
CA TYR A 554 -24.74 21.93 -4.10
C TYR A 554 -24.11 22.17 -2.72
N PRO A 555 -22.77 22.02 -2.57
CA PRO A 555 -22.10 22.39 -1.34
C PRO A 555 -22.22 23.91 -1.15
N VAL A 556 -22.76 24.34 -0.01
CA VAL A 556 -22.99 25.77 0.28
C VAL A 556 -21.67 26.53 0.49
N ARG A 557 -20.59 25.84 0.90
CA ARG A 557 -19.27 26.43 1.15
C ARG A 557 -18.16 25.57 0.55
N TYR A 558 -17.12 26.23 0.05
CA TYR A 558 -15.92 25.58 -0.48
C TYR A 558 -15.29 24.59 0.51
N MET A 559 -15.26 24.92 1.81
CA MET A 559 -14.72 24.01 2.84
C MET A 559 -15.53 22.73 3.02
N ASP A 560 -16.86 22.80 2.92
CA ASP A 560 -17.71 21.61 2.99
C ASP A 560 -17.40 20.67 1.81
N PHE A 561 -17.02 21.24 0.67
CA PHE A 561 -16.59 20.49 -0.50
C PHE A 561 -15.18 19.90 -0.38
N VAL A 562 -14.20 20.61 0.19
CA VAL A 562 -12.86 20.04 0.48
C VAL A 562 -12.97 18.89 1.49
N CYS A 563 -13.77 19.06 2.54
CA CYS A 563 -14.07 18.00 3.48
C CYS A 563 -14.74 16.82 2.77
N PHE A 564 -15.70 17.07 1.87
CA PHE A 564 -16.35 16.03 1.07
C PHE A 564 -15.35 15.23 0.22
N LEU A 565 -14.46 15.90 -0.53
CA LEU A 565 -13.42 15.23 -1.32
C LEU A 565 -12.43 14.45 -0.46
N SER A 566 -12.08 14.99 0.72
CA SER A 566 -11.19 14.31 1.67
C SER A 566 -11.84 13.02 2.21
N SER A 567 -13.17 13.00 2.33
CA SER A 567 -13.96 11.82 2.70
C SER A 567 -14.35 10.93 1.50
N PHE A 568 -13.96 11.29 0.27
CA PHE A 568 -14.31 10.56 -0.94
C PHE A 568 -13.11 10.42 -1.90
N PRO A 569 -12.01 9.78 -1.46
CA PRO A 569 -10.74 9.75 -2.21
C PRO A 569 -10.83 9.02 -3.56
N VAL A 570 -11.72 8.03 -3.68
CA VAL A 570 -11.92 7.22 -4.90
C VAL A 570 -12.41 8.05 -6.09
N ILE A 571 -12.98 9.25 -5.86
CA ILE A 571 -13.31 10.20 -6.95
C ILE A 571 -12.10 10.57 -7.80
N GLY A 572 -10.90 10.56 -7.19
CA GLY A 572 -9.65 10.85 -7.88
C GLY A 572 -9.39 9.88 -9.03
N ARG A 573 -9.87 8.63 -8.95
CA ARG A 573 -9.76 7.65 -10.04
C ARG A 573 -10.22 8.19 -11.38
N TYR A 574 -11.30 8.97 -11.37
CA TYR A 574 -11.97 9.46 -12.57
C TYR A 574 -11.68 10.91 -12.88
N PHE A 575 -11.37 11.71 -11.85
CA PHE A 575 -11.35 13.16 -11.99
C PHE A 575 -10.11 13.81 -11.40
N SER A 576 -9.51 14.70 -12.18
CA SER A 576 -8.22 15.33 -11.90
C SER A 576 -8.32 16.59 -11.07
N GLY A 577 -9.48 17.25 -11.08
CA GLY A 577 -9.75 18.43 -10.28
C GLY A 577 -11.19 18.89 -10.38
N VAL A 578 -11.43 20.13 -9.94
CA VAL A 578 -12.77 20.68 -9.70
C VAL A 578 -12.80 22.10 -10.23
N GLU A 579 -13.75 22.39 -11.10
CA GLU A 579 -14.09 23.75 -11.53
C GLU A 579 -15.36 24.21 -10.83
N PHE A 580 -15.40 25.45 -10.34
CA PHE A 580 -16.62 26.08 -9.81
C PHE A 580 -17.15 27.08 -10.85
N CYS A 581 -18.32 26.86 -11.44
CA CYS A 581 -18.97 27.88 -12.28
C CYS A 581 -19.94 28.74 -11.46
N GLY A 582 -19.60 30.01 -11.23
CA GLY A 582 -20.53 31.08 -10.85
C GLY A 582 -20.76 32.00 -12.05
N SER A 583 -22.01 32.33 -12.34
CA SER A 583 -22.38 33.30 -13.36
C SER A 583 -22.27 34.72 -12.80
N THR A 584 -21.71 35.64 -13.60
CA THR A 584 -21.66 37.09 -13.32
C THR A 584 -22.86 37.85 -13.93
N ASP A 585 -23.90 37.15 -14.40
CA ASP A 585 -25.05 37.78 -15.06
C ASP A 585 -26.29 37.78 -14.16
N GLU A 586 -26.67 38.95 -13.66
CA GLU A 586 -27.88 39.19 -12.86
C GLU A 586 -29.20 39.02 -13.64
N SER A 587 -29.16 38.71 -14.95
CA SER A 587 -30.36 38.66 -15.80
C SER A 587 -30.95 37.29 -16.09
N SER A 588 -30.29 36.17 -15.73
CA SER A 588 -30.84 34.82 -15.96
C SER A 588 -31.41 34.24 -14.66
N ARG A 589 -32.66 34.62 -14.34
CA ARG A 589 -33.33 34.16 -13.12
C ARG A 589 -33.71 32.68 -13.08
N HIS A 590 -33.48 31.88 -14.11
CA HIS A 590 -33.67 30.43 -14.05
C HIS A 590 -32.49 29.70 -14.71
N SER A 591 -31.90 28.77 -13.95
CA SER A 591 -30.89 27.76 -14.32
C SER A 591 -29.43 28.22 -14.40
N GLU A 592 -28.54 27.37 -13.86
CA GLU A 592 -27.07 27.47 -13.85
C GLU A 592 -26.44 28.26 -12.67
N CYS A 593 -26.65 27.78 -11.44
CA CYS A 593 -25.77 28.06 -10.30
C CYS A 593 -24.87 26.85 -10.00
N ASP A 594 -23.59 27.11 -9.76
CA ASP A 594 -22.61 26.29 -9.06
C ASP A 594 -22.33 24.91 -9.66
N ARG A 595 -21.75 24.90 -10.87
CA ARG A 595 -21.19 23.67 -11.45
C ARG A 595 -19.91 23.31 -10.72
N VAL A 596 -19.86 22.14 -10.11
CA VAL A 596 -18.61 21.41 -9.87
C VAL A 596 -18.44 20.45 -11.04
N VAL A 597 -17.52 20.74 -11.96
CA VAL A 597 -17.14 19.80 -13.02
C VAL A 597 -15.82 19.17 -12.65
N ALA A 598 -15.82 17.85 -12.63
CA ALA A 598 -14.67 17.07 -12.29
C ALA A 598 -13.93 16.75 -13.62
N LEU A 599 -12.68 17.21 -13.77
CA LEU A 599 -11.97 17.21 -15.06
C LEU A 599 -11.46 15.80 -15.44
N SER A 600 -11.85 15.27 -16.60
CA SER A 600 -11.25 14.04 -17.14
C SER A 600 -9.77 14.27 -17.50
N PRO A 601 -8.88 13.26 -17.39
CA PRO A 601 -7.52 13.33 -17.93
C PRO A 601 -7.48 13.74 -19.41
N GLU A 602 -8.56 13.49 -20.15
CA GLU A 602 -8.71 13.85 -21.56
C GLU A 602 -9.08 15.32 -21.79
N ASP A 603 -9.73 15.99 -20.84
CA ASP A 603 -10.19 17.39 -20.98
C ASP A 603 -9.00 18.38 -20.90
N ASN A 604 -7.85 17.95 -20.37
CA ASN A 604 -6.61 18.73 -20.35
C ASN A 604 -5.98 18.92 -21.75
N ASN A 605 -6.40 18.15 -22.76
CA ASN A 605 -5.92 18.29 -24.14
C ASN A 605 -6.85 19.12 -25.04
N THR A 606 -8.07 19.46 -24.59
CA THR A 606 -9.10 20.10 -25.44
C THR A 606 -9.35 21.57 -25.14
N TYR A 607 -8.94 22.09 -23.98
CA TYR A 607 -9.10 23.52 -23.63
C TYR A 607 -7.84 24.38 -23.78
N GLY A 608 -6.76 23.83 -24.36
CA GLY A 608 -5.62 24.59 -24.87
C GLY A 608 -5.80 24.97 -26.34
N GLY A 609 -6.83 25.74 -26.69
CA GLY A 609 -7.14 25.94 -28.10
C GLY A 609 -8.11 27.06 -28.45
N ARG A 610 -7.75 28.31 -28.13
CA ARG A 610 -7.93 29.54 -28.96
C ARG A 610 -7.88 30.79 -28.07
N SER A 611 -6.67 31.28 -27.84
CA SER A 611 -6.43 32.72 -27.91
C SER A 611 -5.20 32.93 -28.77
N ALA A 612 -5.42 33.51 -29.94
CA ALA A 612 -4.39 33.81 -30.90
C ALA A 612 -3.46 34.89 -30.34
N ARG A 613 -2.19 34.55 -30.19
CA ARG A 613 -1.03 35.38 -30.55
C ARG A 613 0.22 34.52 -30.53
N ASP A 614 0.51 33.92 -31.69
CA ASP A 614 1.89 33.69 -32.10
C ASP A 614 2.61 35.03 -32.11
N ARG A 615 3.45 35.24 -31.09
CA ARG A 615 4.75 35.89 -31.25
C ARG A 615 5.72 35.20 -30.29
N ASP A 616 6.81 34.73 -30.87
CA ASP A 616 8.03 34.28 -30.21
C ASP A 616 8.31 35.04 -28.91
N THR A 617 8.17 34.35 -27.78
CA THR A 617 9.01 34.54 -26.59
C THR A 617 8.97 33.27 -25.75
N ASP A 618 10.12 32.58 -25.73
CA ASP A 618 10.59 31.73 -24.64
C ASP A 618 10.26 32.35 -23.27
N ASN A 619 9.37 31.73 -22.49
CA ASN A 619 9.09 31.90 -21.06
C ASN A 619 8.01 30.84 -20.71
N GLY A 620 8.25 29.70 -20.06
CA GLY A 620 8.80 29.52 -18.72
C GLY A 620 7.76 28.80 -17.83
N TRP A 621 7.66 27.47 -17.92
CA TRP A 621 6.99 26.63 -16.91
C TRP A 621 8.02 26.22 -15.85
N PRO A 622 7.79 26.42 -14.54
CA PRO A 622 8.73 25.99 -13.51
C PRO A 622 8.58 24.48 -13.32
N GLY A 623 9.52 23.69 -13.86
CA GLY A 623 9.55 22.24 -13.63
C GLY A 623 10.15 21.39 -14.73
N ARG A 624 10.50 21.95 -15.90
CA ARG A 624 11.39 21.27 -16.85
C ARG A 624 12.81 21.26 -16.27
N PHE A 625 13.14 20.21 -15.54
CA PHE A 625 14.52 19.89 -15.21
C PHE A 625 15.22 19.36 -16.47
N LEU A 626 15.88 20.27 -17.19
CA LEU A 626 17.00 19.93 -18.05
C LEU A 626 18.16 19.53 -17.11
N PHE A 627 18.30 18.24 -16.86
CA PHE A 627 19.65 17.70 -16.72
C PHE A 627 20.18 17.66 -18.15
N SER A 628 21.02 18.63 -18.52
CA SER A 628 21.70 18.61 -19.80
C SER A 628 22.62 17.39 -19.86
N ASP A 629 22.79 16.85 -21.07
CA ASP A 629 23.74 15.78 -21.41
C ASP A 629 25.22 16.14 -21.10
N GLU A 630 25.49 17.31 -20.50
CA GLU A 630 26.84 17.79 -20.16
C GLU A 630 27.43 17.15 -18.90
N MET A 631 26.63 16.52 -18.03
CA MET A 631 27.16 15.69 -16.93
C MET A 631 27.80 14.38 -17.43
N VAL A 632 27.47 13.95 -18.65
CA VAL A 632 28.01 12.71 -19.27
C VAL A 632 29.45 12.91 -19.75
N ALA A 633 29.89 14.15 -19.99
CA ALA A 633 31.21 14.44 -20.54
C ALA A 633 32.34 14.51 -19.48
N LEU A 634 32.04 14.40 -18.19
CA LEU A 634 33.02 14.62 -17.11
C LEU A 634 33.55 13.34 -16.44
N TYR A 635 33.05 12.16 -16.84
CA TYR A 635 33.56 10.87 -16.37
C TYR A 635 33.66 9.91 -17.56
N PRO A 636 34.86 9.68 -18.13
CA PRO A 636 35.01 8.69 -19.19
C PRO A 636 34.68 7.29 -18.65
N ASP A 637 33.89 6.55 -19.42
CA ASP A 637 33.54 5.15 -19.21
C ASP A 637 34.80 4.28 -19.08
N ASP A 638 35.07 3.80 -17.86
CA ASP A 638 35.89 2.61 -17.61
C ASP A 638 35.04 1.59 -16.86
N ALA A 639 34.12 0.95 -17.59
CA ALA A 639 33.49 -0.31 -17.17
C ALA A 639 32.99 -1.09 -18.40
N ALA A 640 33.89 -1.42 -19.32
CA ALA A 640 33.64 -2.47 -20.30
C ALA A 640 33.85 -3.84 -19.64
N TYR A 641 32.80 -4.49 -19.11
CA TYR A 641 32.80 -5.93 -18.86
C TYR A 641 31.41 -6.56 -19.03
N GLY A 642 31.24 -7.28 -20.15
CA GLY A 642 30.72 -8.65 -20.12
C GLY A 642 29.22 -8.88 -20.17
N ALA A 643 28.56 -8.55 -21.28
CA ALA A 643 27.39 -9.31 -21.72
C ALA A 643 27.87 -10.58 -22.43
N GLN A 644 27.79 -11.74 -21.77
CA GLN A 644 27.94 -13.05 -22.41
C GLN A 644 26.85 -14.02 -21.92
N GLY A 645 26.00 -14.47 -22.85
CA GLY A 645 25.47 -15.82 -22.90
C GLY A 645 24.16 -16.12 -22.17
N LEU A 646 23.02 -15.78 -22.78
CA LEU A 646 21.79 -16.56 -22.64
C LEU A 646 21.84 -17.75 -23.63
N PRO A 647 21.57 -19.00 -23.21
CA PRO A 647 21.55 -20.12 -24.15
C PRO A 647 20.25 -20.15 -24.98
N GLU A 648 20.43 -20.24 -26.30
CA GLU A 648 19.37 -20.48 -27.28
C GLU A 648 18.67 -21.82 -27.02
N ILE A 649 17.35 -21.77 -26.81
CA ILE A 649 16.49 -22.96 -26.82
C ILE A 649 16.26 -23.36 -28.28
N GLN A 650 17.00 -24.38 -28.73
CA GLN A 650 16.74 -25.03 -30.01
C GLN A 650 15.52 -25.95 -29.92
N ASN A 651 14.51 -25.65 -30.73
CA ASN A 651 13.47 -26.59 -31.14
C ASN A 651 14.11 -27.85 -31.77
N ARG A 652 13.77 -29.03 -31.26
CA ARG A 652 13.92 -30.30 -31.99
C ARG A 652 12.59 -31.04 -32.02
N ASP A 653 11.91 -30.86 -33.14
CA ASP A 653 11.10 -31.91 -33.74
C ASP A 653 11.98 -33.14 -34.04
N GLY A 654 11.49 -34.33 -33.71
CA GLY A 654 12.24 -35.57 -33.86
C GLY A 654 11.40 -36.82 -33.60
N ASN A 655 10.42 -37.02 -34.46
CA ASN A 655 9.63 -38.24 -34.62
C ASN A 655 10.53 -39.42 -35.10
N GLN A 656 10.54 -40.57 -34.42
CA GLN A 656 10.51 -41.95 -34.96
C GLN A 656 10.93 -43.05 -33.96
N ARG A 657 10.08 -44.09 -33.86
CA ARG A 657 10.33 -45.57 -33.85
C ARG A 657 11.47 -46.09 -32.96
N ASP A 658 11.32 -47.06 -32.06
CA ASP A 658 10.45 -48.25 -31.98
C ASP A 658 9.93 -48.48 -30.55
#